data_AF-A0A9N8DQL5-F1
#
_entry.id   AF-A0A9N8DQL5-F1
#
_cell.length_a   1.000
_cell.length_b   1.000
_cell.length_c   1.000
_cell.angle_alpha   90.00
_cell.angle_beta   90.00
_cell.angle_gamma   90.00
#
_symmetry.space_group_name_H-M   'P 1'
#
loop_
_entity.id
_entity.type
_entity.pdbx_description
1 polymer ?
#
loop_
_entity_poly.entity_id
_entity_poly.type
_entity_poly.pdbx_seq_one_letter_code
_entity_poly.pdbx_strand_id
1 'polypeptide(L)'
;MSSSTRYARRSGPIPVTVSDSEGSDVDEEFVDFDDEESFYDVGGSAEDAEGRVDGEESSFGTVPQEDSWEDAMFDEDEDPTEQATRPTTCTTDRLVMYKMDMTKNQGNMPTKFQEEESDGYVYEILCSKFEKKTQDNIPKKTLTLYYVLTEGPGNIPTINLQHELDKVANWGRLPSQKVPARLELLFSTAVKGQRQGELAIYTDLKSHHDFELIPENSHVGCGFIPRQYIERFLGSKTVRGRRTFAIQVRIFSAQLGVFKGMLMEKPGNRQDPAPAYVHTQVTKLLNGHQEPPVSFIPNKLKWMITSLLTSLGVSQESMDEYVEEAHSRHGRGLQHSCVVGVADPTNAIPPGHVFVTGVLGTNADLPELFVTRFPCTSPRDGLMLPLVQQSQMRREDWNFLDNLPFGAIIFGNAAGPGEPSLPSICAGGDLDGDNYFVCWNRSLLDQITTVEPAEGTWDDGAMDVRSHRNPQWLRDAQTTVANASRLAAIFDLIGTLCTARKNLVRDCGPDCPDAFSLGQAYKDSLDVAKHGRPIRLPRHLWDMLPETVHGMLTTAADHEEDDCRCEFHNDPIRHRATQSKKKRTRTSTCHNSSRNNNNATASEQAANNNDHLGALKEGAPVDIVGGTYKDKSATFVRLTAKMVYVKLPGPPPKEIRIAQKFVRPTS
;
A
#
# COMPACT_ATOMS: atom_id res chain seq x y z
N MET A 1 -58.90 16.68 -3.16
CA MET A 1 -58.45 15.79 -2.07
C MET A 1 -57.32 14.93 -2.60
N SER A 2 -56.08 15.40 -2.51
CA SER A 2 -54.89 14.67 -2.95
C SER A 2 -54.34 13.86 -1.77
N SER A 3 -54.51 12.54 -1.81
CA SER A 3 -53.91 11.62 -0.85
C SER A 3 -52.41 11.51 -1.10
N SER A 4 -51.62 12.30 -0.37
CA SER A 4 -50.17 12.15 -0.28
C SER A 4 -49.87 11.02 0.71
N THR A 5 -49.61 9.83 0.18
CA THR A 5 -49.20 8.66 0.97
C THR A 5 -47.74 8.85 1.40
N ARG A 6 -47.52 9.45 2.57
CA ARG A 6 -46.19 9.47 3.21
C ARG A 6 -45.85 8.05 3.67
N TYR A 7 -45.06 7.33 2.88
CA TYR A 7 -44.34 6.17 3.37
C TYR A 7 -43.31 6.64 4.40
N ALA A 8 -43.60 6.44 5.69
CA ALA A 8 -42.61 6.56 6.75
C ALA A 8 -41.55 5.46 6.54
N ARG A 9 -40.46 5.78 5.84
CA ARG A 9 -39.28 4.92 5.81
C ARG A 9 -38.72 4.86 7.23
N ARG A 10 -38.89 3.72 7.91
CA ARG A 10 -38.14 3.42 9.12
C ARG A 10 -36.65 3.45 8.73
N SER A 11 -35.88 4.36 9.32
CA SER A 11 -34.42 4.35 9.20
C SER A 11 -33.91 3.09 9.88
N GLY A 12 -33.31 2.19 9.09
CA GLY A 12 -32.58 1.07 9.64
C GLY A 12 -31.32 1.54 10.39
N PRO A 13 -30.73 0.67 11.22
CA PRO A 13 -29.40 0.90 11.78
C PRO A 13 -28.36 1.29 10.70
N ILE A 14 -27.42 2.20 11.02
CA ILE A 14 -26.29 2.57 10.16
C ILE A 14 -25.06 1.76 10.60
N PRO A 15 -24.63 0.76 9.83
CA PRO A 15 -23.38 0.05 10.10
C PRO A 15 -22.14 0.94 9.89
N VAL A 16 -21.29 0.98 10.91
CA VAL A 16 -19.94 1.55 10.88
C VAL A 16 -18.94 0.44 11.14
N THR A 17 -18.03 0.24 10.20
CA THR A 17 -16.91 -0.68 10.34
C THR A 17 -15.64 0.11 10.57
N VAL A 18 -14.95 -0.17 11.67
CA VAL A 18 -13.60 0.37 11.92
C VAL A 18 -12.59 -0.58 11.30
N SER A 19 -11.65 -0.01 10.56
CA SER A 19 -10.62 -0.74 9.87
C SER A 19 -9.24 -0.34 10.31
N ASP A 20 -8.30 -1.29 10.21
CA ASP A 20 -6.91 -0.97 10.36
C ASP A 20 -6.53 -0.23 9.08
N SER A 21 -5.85 0.90 9.22
CA SER A 21 -5.19 1.58 8.11
C SER A 21 -3.95 0.80 7.69
N GLU A 22 -4.07 -0.53 7.59
CA GLU A 22 -3.22 -1.27 6.68
C GLU A 22 -3.50 -0.60 5.35
N GLY A 23 -2.57 0.26 4.92
CA GLY A 23 -2.69 0.95 3.66
C GLY A 23 -3.11 -0.10 2.65
N SER A 24 -4.07 0.22 1.78
CA SER A 24 -4.11 -0.45 0.49
C SER A 24 -2.88 0.00 -0.29
N ASP A 25 -1.69 -0.26 0.27
CA ASP A 25 -0.65 -0.83 -0.53
C ASP A 25 -1.38 -2.00 -1.19
N VAL A 26 -1.75 -1.83 -2.46
CA VAL A 26 -1.51 -2.92 -3.41
C VAL A 26 -0.20 -3.50 -2.90
N ASP A 27 -0.18 -4.75 -2.43
CA ASP A 27 1.05 -5.38 -1.98
C ASP A 27 2.04 -5.21 -3.13
N GLU A 28 2.76 -4.10 -3.06
CA GLU A 28 3.93 -3.76 -3.81
C GLU A 28 5.05 -4.50 -3.07
N GLU A 29 4.82 -5.78 -2.73
CA GLU A 29 5.59 -6.86 -3.34
C GLU A 29 5.58 -6.65 -4.88
N PHE A 30 6.15 -5.53 -5.32
CA PHE A 30 6.94 -5.57 -6.51
C PHE A 30 7.91 -6.71 -6.24
N VAL A 31 7.95 -7.64 -7.18
CA VAL A 31 9.19 -8.34 -7.42
C VAL A 31 10.13 -7.19 -7.71
N ASP A 32 10.86 -6.77 -6.68
CA ASP A 32 12.03 -5.97 -6.86
C ASP A 32 12.89 -6.84 -7.79
N PHE A 33 12.76 -6.62 -9.10
CA PHE A 33 13.68 -7.19 -10.08
C PHE A 33 15.12 -6.68 -9.81
N ASP A 34 15.27 -5.77 -8.84
CA ASP A 34 16.51 -5.28 -8.22
C ASP A 34 16.63 -5.54 -6.69
N ASP A 35 15.89 -6.48 -6.12
CA ASP A 35 16.26 -7.12 -4.85
C ASP A 35 17.06 -8.37 -5.27
N GLU A 36 18.32 -8.58 -4.90
CA GLU A 36 18.84 -8.39 -3.53
C GLU A 36 17.76 -8.74 -2.49
N GLU A 37 17.03 -9.84 -2.75
CA GLU A 37 15.95 -10.34 -1.90
C GLU A 37 16.46 -10.72 -0.53
N SER A 38 15.88 -10.04 0.45
CA SER A 38 15.35 -10.54 1.73
C SER A 38 16.25 -11.41 2.61
N PHE A 39 16.44 -10.85 3.81
CA PHE A 39 16.90 -11.49 5.03
C PHE A 39 15.65 -11.87 5.83
N TYR A 40 15.38 -13.17 6.01
CA TYR A 40 14.63 -13.71 7.15
C TYR A 40 15.19 -15.11 7.46
N ASP A 41 15.80 -15.28 8.63
CA ASP A 41 15.26 -16.08 9.74
C ASP A 41 16.29 -16.20 10.89
N VAL A 42 15.80 -16.16 12.13
CA VAL A 42 16.13 -17.02 13.29
C VAL A 42 15.34 -16.46 14.48
N GLY A 43 14.32 -17.21 14.88
CA GLY A 43 13.62 -17.03 16.14
C GLY A 43 14.53 -17.17 17.37
N GLY A 44 14.24 -16.37 18.39
CA GLY A 44 14.78 -16.52 19.72
C GLY A 44 13.62 -16.44 20.71
N SER A 45 13.24 -17.60 21.24
CA SER A 45 12.39 -17.74 22.42
C SER A 45 13.07 -17.05 23.60
N ALA A 46 12.40 -16.05 24.19
CA ALA A 46 12.71 -15.52 25.50
C ALA A 46 11.60 -15.96 26.46
N GLU A 47 11.75 -17.17 26.99
CA GLU A 47 11.16 -17.56 28.26
C GLU A 47 12.27 -17.52 29.33
N ASP A 48 11.84 -17.31 30.58
CA ASP A 48 12.60 -17.39 31.84
C ASP A 48 13.34 -16.15 32.33
N ALA A 49 12.60 -15.26 33.00
CA ALA A 49 13.04 -14.65 34.26
C ALA A 49 11.86 -14.00 35.01
N GLU A 50 11.01 -14.79 35.66
CA GLU A 50 10.21 -14.28 36.78
C GLU A 50 10.38 -15.14 38.03
N GLY A 51 10.50 -14.39 39.13
CA GLY A 51 10.97 -14.85 40.42
C GLY A 51 9.96 -15.70 41.16
N ARG A 52 10.54 -16.70 41.81
CA ARG A 52 9.99 -17.59 42.82
C ARG A 52 9.40 -16.79 44.00
N VAL A 53 8.11 -16.95 44.27
CA VAL A 53 7.51 -16.74 45.60
C VAL A 53 6.63 -17.95 45.89
N ASP A 54 6.93 -18.61 47.01
CA ASP A 54 6.30 -19.82 47.49
C ASP A 54 4.83 -19.59 47.90
N GLY A 55 3.96 -20.58 47.65
CA GLY A 55 2.56 -20.54 48.06
C GLY A 55 1.78 -21.81 47.73
N GLU A 56 1.92 -22.80 48.62
CA GLU A 56 0.98 -23.85 49.05
C GLU A 56 -0.06 -24.48 48.09
N GLU A 57 0.10 -25.81 47.96
CA GLU A 57 -0.88 -26.90 47.83
C GLU A 57 -2.37 -26.56 47.57
N SER A 58 -2.90 -27.08 46.45
CA SER A 58 -4.05 -28.00 46.55
C SER A 58 -4.17 -28.89 45.31
N SER A 59 -4.46 -30.16 45.59
CA SER A 59 -4.70 -31.26 44.67
C SER A 59 -6.05 -31.12 43.95
N PHE A 60 -6.16 -31.71 42.75
CA PHE A 60 -7.20 -32.68 42.34
C PHE A 60 -7.25 -32.85 40.81
N GLY A 61 -7.43 -34.08 40.35
CA GLY A 61 -8.12 -34.38 39.09
C GLY A 61 -7.29 -34.97 37.95
N THR A 62 -7.11 -36.28 37.97
CA THR A 62 -6.66 -37.14 36.86
C THR A 62 -7.80 -37.47 35.87
N VAL A 63 -7.41 -38.06 34.71
CA VAL A 63 -8.18 -38.92 33.75
C VAL A 63 -8.65 -38.21 32.44
N PRO A 64 -8.60 -38.81 31.22
CA PRO A 64 -7.51 -39.52 30.52
C PRO A 64 -7.40 -39.14 28.98
N GLN A 65 -6.21 -39.27 28.38
CA GLN A 65 -5.86 -40.20 27.28
C GLN A 65 -6.71 -40.16 25.99
N GLU A 66 -6.17 -39.53 24.93
CA GLU A 66 -6.60 -39.64 23.53
C GLU A 66 -5.80 -40.76 22.83
N ASP A 67 -6.53 -41.65 22.12
CA ASP A 67 -5.97 -42.68 21.25
C ASP A 67 -6.16 -42.32 19.77
N SER A 68 -5.05 -42.47 19.03
CA SER A 68 -4.87 -42.98 17.65
C SER A 68 -5.82 -42.57 16.52
N TRP A 69 -5.24 -41.93 15.49
CA TRP A 69 -5.64 -42.12 14.09
C TRP A 69 -4.39 -42.33 13.24
N GLU A 70 -4.10 -43.59 12.92
CA GLU A 70 -3.27 -44.00 11.78
C GLU A 70 -4.21 -44.51 10.66
N ASP A 71 -3.74 -44.35 9.42
CA ASP A 71 -4.17 -44.99 8.17
C ASP A 71 -5.38 -44.46 7.36
N ALA A 72 -5.05 -43.81 6.24
CA ALA A 72 -5.56 -44.10 4.87
C ALA A 72 -4.75 -43.25 3.87
N MET A 73 -3.68 -43.80 3.30
CA MET A 73 -3.60 -44.43 1.96
C MET A 73 -3.89 -43.51 0.77
N PHE A 74 -2.87 -43.46 -0.09
CA PHE A 74 -2.76 -42.80 -1.38
C PHE A 74 -3.73 -43.40 -2.42
N ASP A 75 -4.28 -42.54 -3.27
CA ASP A 75 -4.68 -42.92 -4.63
C ASP A 75 -4.23 -41.82 -5.61
N GLU A 76 -3.75 -42.29 -6.76
CA GLU A 76 -3.05 -41.58 -7.83
C GLU A 76 -4.00 -41.01 -8.91
N ASP A 77 -3.51 -39.99 -9.62
CA ASP A 77 -3.84 -39.58 -10.99
C ASP A 77 -5.28 -39.16 -11.38
N GLU A 78 -5.55 -37.84 -11.30
CA GLU A 78 -6.60 -37.18 -12.10
C GLU A 78 -6.09 -35.91 -12.84
N ASP A 79 -6.64 -35.73 -14.04
CA ASP A 79 -6.35 -34.76 -15.11
C ASP A 79 -6.55 -33.27 -14.69
N PRO A 80 -5.58 -32.35 -14.86
CA PRO A 80 -5.61 -31.03 -14.22
C PRO A 80 -6.42 -29.93 -14.93
N THR A 81 -7.38 -30.25 -15.80
CA THR A 81 -8.10 -29.23 -16.60
C THR A 81 -9.48 -28.77 -16.11
N GLU A 82 -10.04 -29.29 -15.01
CA GLU A 82 -11.41 -28.89 -14.62
C GLU A 82 -11.72 -28.87 -13.10
N GLN A 83 -10.76 -28.53 -12.25
CA GLN A 83 -11.02 -28.34 -10.81
C GLN A 83 -11.14 -26.85 -10.44
N ALA A 84 -12.33 -26.29 -10.64
CA ALA A 84 -12.81 -25.23 -9.76
C ALA A 84 -13.17 -25.91 -8.43
N THR A 85 -12.41 -25.65 -7.36
CA THR A 85 -12.67 -26.24 -6.03
C THR A 85 -14.11 -25.99 -5.60
N ARG A 86 -14.86 -27.07 -5.37
CA ARG A 86 -16.27 -27.04 -4.92
C ARG A 86 -16.40 -26.20 -3.64
N PRO A 87 -17.44 -25.35 -3.53
CA PRO A 87 -17.66 -24.53 -2.34
C PRO A 87 -18.04 -25.38 -1.13
N THR A 88 -17.35 -25.20 0.00
CA THR A 88 -17.75 -25.74 1.31
C THR A 88 -18.89 -24.89 1.88
N THR A 89 -20.13 -25.40 1.83
CA THR A 89 -21.32 -24.67 2.30
C THR A 89 -21.59 -24.92 3.80
N CYS A 90 -21.62 -23.85 4.59
CA CYS A 90 -22.20 -23.83 5.93
C CYS A 90 -23.62 -23.23 5.86
N THR A 91 -24.58 -23.83 6.58
CA THR A 91 -26.04 -23.80 6.33
C THR A 91 -26.82 -22.50 6.64
N THR A 92 -26.21 -21.31 6.57
CA THR A 92 -26.96 -20.02 6.59
C THR A 92 -26.38 -18.95 5.67
N ASP A 93 -25.22 -19.19 5.08
CA ASP A 93 -24.48 -18.14 4.37
C ASP A 93 -24.85 -18.16 2.90
N ARG A 94 -25.58 -17.12 2.47
CA ARG A 94 -25.87 -16.89 1.04
C ARG A 94 -24.63 -16.46 0.27
N LEU A 95 -23.56 -16.05 0.93
CA LEU A 95 -22.34 -15.58 0.29
C LEU A 95 -21.43 -16.77 -0.05
N VAL A 96 -21.05 -16.89 -1.32
CA VAL A 96 -20.09 -17.89 -1.80
C VAL A 96 -18.89 -17.16 -2.40
N MET A 97 -17.69 -17.66 -2.11
CA MET A 97 -16.44 -17.12 -2.61
C MET A 97 -15.80 -18.12 -3.57
N TYR A 98 -15.50 -17.67 -4.78
CA TYR A 98 -14.76 -18.45 -5.78
C TYR A 98 -13.41 -17.80 -6.02
N LYS A 99 -12.34 -18.59 -6.09
CA LYS A 99 -11.00 -18.12 -6.45
C LYS A 99 -10.62 -18.64 -7.82
N MET A 100 -10.27 -17.73 -8.71
CA MET A 100 -9.90 -18.06 -10.09
C MET A 100 -8.44 -17.71 -10.34
N ASP A 101 -7.70 -18.65 -10.92
CA ASP A 101 -6.36 -18.40 -11.43
C ASP A 101 -6.46 -17.69 -12.80
N MET A 102 -6.02 -16.44 -12.84
CA MET A 102 -6.09 -15.59 -14.03
C MET A 102 -5.07 -15.97 -15.11
N THR A 103 -4.10 -16.82 -14.78
CA THR A 103 -3.15 -17.34 -15.79
C THR A 103 -3.80 -18.38 -16.69
N LYS A 104 -4.82 -19.09 -16.18
CA LYS A 104 -5.53 -20.16 -16.89
C LYS A 104 -6.87 -19.71 -17.46
N ASN A 105 -7.52 -18.74 -16.83
CA ASN A 105 -8.90 -18.38 -17.11
C ASN A 105 -9.01 -16.92 -17.57
N GLN A 106 -9.10 -16.72 -18.89
CA GLN A 106 -9.32 -15.42 -19.51
C GLN A 106 -10.66 -15.43 -20.24
N GLY A 107 -11.75 -15.23 -19.50
CA GLY A 107 -13.10 -15.22 -20.05
C GLY A 107 -14.02 -14.27 -19.28
N ASN A 108 -15.20 -14.02 -19.84
CA ASN A 108 -16.26 -13.32 -19.11
C ASN A 108 -16.84 -14.25 -18.06
N MET A 109 -16.95 -13.76 -16.83
CA MET A 109 -17.61 -14.49 -15.76
C MET A 109 -19.13 -14.35 -15.89
N PRO A 110 -19.91 -15.41 -15.57
CA PRO A 110 -21.35 -15.30 -15.58
C PRO A 110 -21.80 -14.30 -14.49
N THR A 111 -22.58 -13.28 -14.86
CA THR A 111 -23.18 -12.38 -13.86
C THR A 111 -24.20 -13.11 -12.99
N LYS A 112 -24.81 -14.15 -13.56
CA LYS A 112 -25.65 -15.12 -12.86
C LYS A 112 -25.25 -16.51 -13.31
N PHE A 113 -25.08 -17.44 -12.38
CA PHE A 113 -24.94 -18.84 -12.71
C PHE A 113 -25.96 -19.67 -11.95
N GLN A 114 -26.44 -20.71 -12.63
CA GLN A 114 -27.31 -21.73 -12.07
C GLN A 114 -26.50 -23.02 -12.00
N GLU A 115 -26.48 -23.66 -10.85
CA GLU A 115 -25.73 -24.90 -10.68
C GLU A 115 -26.55 -26.05 -11.29
N GLU A 116 -26.11 -26.55 -12.45
CA GLU A 116 -26.87 -27.52 -13.27
C GLU A 116 -27.10 -28.85 -12.56
N GLU A 117 -26.17 -29.26 -11.69
CA GLU A 117 -26.22 -30.54 -10.97
C GLU A 117 -27.01 -30.46 -9.66
N SER A 118 -27.26 -29.27 -9.12
CA SER A 118 -27.90 -29.09 -7.82
C SER A 118 -29.20 -28.32 -7.94
N ASP A 119 -30.32 -29.04 -8.10
CA ASP A 119 -31.68 -28.70 -7.65
C ASP A 119 -32.21 -27.24 -7.85
N GLY A 120 -31.64 -26.41 -8.72
CA GLY A 120 -32.08 -25.05 -9.00
C GLY A 120 -31.49 -23.92 -8.13
N TYR A 121 -30.27 -24.04 -7.59
CA TYR A 121 -29.59 -22.90 -6.96
C TYR A 121 -29.18 -21.83 -8.00
N VAL A 122 -29.46 -20.57 -7.70
CA VAL A 122 -29.15 -19.41 -8.57
C VAL A 122 -28.34 -18.38 -7.77
N TYR A 123 -27.17 -18.06 -8.31
CA TYR A 123 -26.23 -17.13 -7.73
C TYR A 123 -26.08 -15.88 -8.59
N GLU A 124 -25.92 -14.72 -7.96
CA GLU A 124 -25.60 -13.46 -8.63
C GLU A 124 -24.24 -12.92 -8.16
N ILE A 125 -23.40 -12.48 -9.10
CA ILE A 125 -22.11 -11.86 -8.74
C ILE A 125 -22.37 -10.54 -7.99
N LEU A 126 -21.63 -10.32 -6.91
CA LEU A 126 -21.69 -9.11 -6.10
C LEU A 126 -20.45 -8.25 -6.31
N CYS A 127 -19.27 -8.85 -6.25
CA CYS A 127 -18.00 -8.14 -6.28
C CYS A 127 -16.89 -9.06 -6.77
N SER A 128 -15.80 -8.48 -7.27
CA SER A 128 -14.56 -9.17 -7.58
C SER A 128 -13.40 -8.44 -6.91
N LYS A 129 -12.48 -9.17 -6.30
CA LYS A 129 -11.24 -8.64 -5.73
C LYS A 129 -10.04 -9.31 -6.39
N PHE A 130 -9.15 -8.51 -6.94
CA PHE A 130 -7.91 -9.01 -7.51
C PHE A 130 -6.85 -9.09 -6.41
N GLU A 131 -6.17 -10.22 -6.31
CA GLU A 131 -5.10 -10.46 -5.35
C GLU A 131 -3.86 -10.96 -6.10
N LYS A 132 -2.73 -10.30 -5.87
CA LYS A 132 -1.43 -10.83 -6.26
C LYS A 132 -0.89 -11.56 -5.05
N LYS A 133 -0.65 -12.86 -5.17
CA LYS A 133 -0.03 -13.66 -4.11
C LYS A 133 1.21 -14.34 -4.65
N THR A 134 2.26 -14.30 -3.86
CA THR A 134 3.45 -15.10 -4.12
C THR A 134 3.21 -16.49 -3.51
N GLN A 135 2.98 -17.50 -4.35
CA GLN A 135 2.88 -18.89 -3.91
C GLN A 135 4.06 -19.65 -4.49
N ASP A 136 4.86 -20.28 -3.63
CA ASP A 136 6.08 -21.00 -4.02
C ASP A 136 7.09 -20.12 -4.79
N ASN A 137 7.20 -18.84 -4.40
CA ASN A 137 7.99 -17.80 -5.09
C ASN A 137 7.53 -17.51 -6.53
N ILE A 138 6.35 -17.99 -6.94
CA ILE A 138 5.76 -17.69 -8.23
C ILE A 138 4.63 -16.68 -8.01
N PRO A 139 4.67 -15.50 -8.65
CA PRO A 139 3.58 -14.54 -8.57
C PRO A 139 2.35 -15.12 -9.26
N LYS A 140 1.34 -15.48 -8.47
CA LYS A 140 0.04 -15.92 -8.96
C LYS A 140 -0.97 -14.77 -8.90
N LYS A 141 -1.63 -14.54 -10.02
CA LYS A 141 -2.72 -13.58 -10.16
C LYS A 141 -4.02 -14.32 -9.86
N THR A 142 -4.62 -14.02 -8.71
CA THR A 142 -5.86 -14.64 -8.28
C THR A 142 -6.99 -13.61 -8.34
N LEU A 143 -8.09 -13.96 -8.97
CA LEU A 143 -9.32 -13.18 -8.91
C LEU A 143 -10.29 -13.87 -7.96
N THR A 144 -10.60 -13.22 -6.85
CA THR A 144 -11.62 -13.68 -5.90
C THR A 144 -12.96 -13.09 -6.29
N LEU A 145 -13.94 -13.94 -6.58
CA LEU A 145 -15.30 -13.57 -6.95
C LEU A 145 -16.24 -13.86 -5.78
N TYR A 146 -17.09 -12.90 -5.47
CA TYR A 146 -18.10 -13.02 -4.43
C TYR A 146 -19.47 -13.11 -5.09
N TYR A 147 -20.15 -14.24 -4.87
CA TYR A 147 -21.50 -14.49 -5.34
C TYR A 147 -22.48 -14.56 -4.19
N VAL A 148 -23.72 -14.17 -4.44
CA VAL A 148 -24.81 -14.27 -3.46
C VAL A 148 -25.88 -15.21 -3.99
N LEU A 149 -26.23 -16.20 -3.18
CA LEU A 149 -27.34 -17.12 -3.41
C LEU A 149 -28.66 -16.35 -3.35
N THR A 150 -29.30 -16.20 -4.51
CA THR A 150 -30.54 -15.44 -4.67
C THR A 150 -31.78 -16.31 -4.68
N GLU A 151 -31.68 -17.54 -5.17
CA GLU A 151 -32.76 -18.52 -5.27
C GLU A 151 -32.18 -19.92 -5.10
N GLY A 152 -32.93 -20.86 -4.50
CA GLY A 152 -32.49 -22.24 -4.37
C GLY A 152 -33.64 -23.16 -3.95
N PRO A 153 -33.46 -24.49 -4.02
CA PRO A 153 -34.46 -25.47 -3.65
C PRO A 153 -34.88 -25.40 -2.19
N GLY A 154 -36.02 -26.03 -1.88
CA GLY A 154 -36.56 -26.12 -0.53
C GLY A 154 -37.16 -24.79 -0.05
N ASN A 155 -36.97 -24.48 1.22
CA ASN A 155 -37.53 -23.29 1.87
C ASN A 155 -36.60 -22.06 1.82
N ILE A 156 -35.60 -22.04 0.92
CA ILE A 156 -34.70 -20.89 0.78
C ILE A 156 -35.48 -19.74 0.13
N PRO A 157 -35.70 -18.60 0.82
CA PRO A 157 -36.47 -17.51 0.22
C PRO A 157 -35.75 -16.91 -1.00
N THR A 158 -36.48 -16.70 -2.09
CA THR A 158 -35.96 -15.90 -3.20
C THR A 158 -35.75 -14.46 -2.74
N ILE A 159 -34.56 -13.90 -2.99
CA ILE A 159 -34.25 -12.50 -2.65
C ILE A 159 -33.97 -11.70 -3.92
N ASN A 160 -34.30 -10.41 -3.89
CA ASN A 160 -33.84 -9.46 -4.88
C ASN A 160 -32.56 -8.79 -4.36
N LEU A 161 -31.40 -9.17 -4.90
CA LEU A 161 -30.11 -8.71 -4.41
C LEU A 161 -29.98 -7.17 -4.40
N GLN A 162 -30.45 -6.50 -5.46
CA GLN A 162 -30.44 -5.04 -5.53
C GLN A 162 -31.27 -4.42 -4.41
N HIS A 163 -32.44 -4.98 -4.12
CA HIS A 163 -33.31 -4.51 -3.05
C HIS A 163 -32.66 -4.70 -1.67
N GLU A 164 -32.01 -5.83 -1.42
CA GLU A 164 -31.28 -6.07 -0.17
C GLU A 164 -30.11 -5.10 0.00
N LEU A 165 -29.34 -4.84 -1.06
CA LEU A 165 -28.23 -3.87 -1.02
C LEU A 165 -28.72 -2.44 -0.83
N ASP A 166 -29.86 -2.05 -1.44
CA ASP A 166 -30.50 -0.74 -1.24
C ASP A 166 -30.95 -0.51 0.22
N LYS A 167 -31.13 -1.58 1.04
CA LYS A 167 -31.38 -1.45 2.48
C LYS A 167 -30.12 -1.10 3.27
N VAL A 168 -28.94 -1.37 2.72
CA VAL A 168 -27.64 -1.12 3.36
C VAL A 168 -27.10 0.25 2.99
N ALA A 169 -27.10 0.60 1.70
CA ALA A 169 -26.64 1.90 1.22
C ALA A 169 -27.38 2.38 -0.04
N ASN A 170 -27.30 3.68 -0.32
CA ASN A 170 -27.90 4.30 -1.50
C ASN A 170 -27.03 4.16 -2.76
N TRP A 171 -26.77 2.93 -3.18
CA TRP A 171 -25.88 2.60 -4.30
C TRP A 171 -26.27 3.27 -5.62
N GLY A 172 -27.58 3.40 -5.87
CA GLY A 172 -28.08 4.01 -7.09
C GLY A 172 -27.72 5.48 -7.27
N ARG A 173 -27.29 6.19 -6.22
CA ARG A 173 -26.79 7.58 -6.33
C ARG A 173 -25.29 7.66 -6.62
N LEU A 174 -24.55 6.56 -6.58
CA LEU A 174 -23.15 6.58 -6.99
C LEU A 174 -23.08 6.56 -8.53
N PRO A 175 -22.09 7.23 -9.14
CA PRO A 175 -21.73 7.00 -10.54
C PRO A 175 -21.51 5.51 -10.76
N SER A 176 -22.08 4.96 -11.82
CA SER A 176 -22.06 3.52 -12.13
C SER A 176 -20.65 2.92 -12.08
N GLN A 177 -19.63 3.69 -12.51
CA GLN A 177 -18.23 3.29 -12.54
C GLN A 177 -17.62 3.15 -11.14
N LYS A 178 -18.11 3.90 -10.14
CA LYS A 178 -17.63 3.85 -8.75
C LYS A 178 -18.26 2.71 -7.95
N VAL A 179 -19.43 2.20 -8.36
CA VAL A 179 -20.17 1.17 -7.61
C VAL A 179 -19.34 -0.10 -7.39
N PRO A 180 -18.68 -0.71 -8.41
CA PRO A 180 -17.85 -1.89 -8.20
C PRO A 180 -16.82 -1.72 -7.08
N ALA A 181 -16.05 -0.64 -7.11
CA ALA A 181 -15.03 -0.34 -6.10
C ALA A 181 -15.63 -0.10 -4.70
N ARG A 182 -16.88 0.40 -4.61
CA ARG A 182 -17.56 0.60 -3.33
C ARG A 182 -18.20 -0.69 -2.79
N LEU A 183 -18.60 -1.63 -3.65
CA LEU A 183 -19.08 -2.94 -3.22
C LEU A 183 -17.96 -3.77 -2.58
N GLU A 184 -16.72 -3.61 -3.04
CA GLU A 184 -15.53 -4.23 -2.43
C GLU A 184 -15.35 -3.84 -0.95
N LEU A 185 -15.82 -2.65 -0.55
CA LEU A 185 -15.73 -2.20 0.84
C LEU A 185 -16.54 -3.06 1.82
N LEU A 186 -17.53 -3.81 1.35
CA LEU A 186 -18.27 -4.78 2.17
C LEU A 186 -17.40 -5.94 2.64
N PHE A 187 -16.29 -6.18 1.94
CA PHE A 187 -15.34 -7.28 2.19
C PHE A 187 -14.03 -6.78 2.80
N SER A 188 -13.94 -5.49 3.13
CA SER A 188 -12.76 -4.97 3.80
C SER A 188 -12.66 -5.49 5.23
N THR A 189 -11.46 -5.92 5.63
CA THR A 189 -11.21 -6.44 6.97
C THR A 189 -11.51 -5.38 8.02
N ALA A 190 -12.37 -5.75 8.97
CA ALA A 190 -12.64 -4.95 10.16
C ALA A 190 -11.63 -5.28 11.25
N VAL A 191 -11.30 -4.32 12.09
CA VAL A 191 -10.39 -4.55 13.22
C VAL A 191 -11.05 -5.44 14.25
N LYS A 192 -10.24 -6.19 15.01
CA LYS A 192 -10.76 -6.93 16.16
C LYS A 192 -11.36 -5.94 17.17
N GLY A 193 -12.61 -6.19 17.55
CA GLY A 193 -13.35 -5.42 18.53
C GLY A 193 -12.92 -5.72 19.97
N GLN A 194 -13.70 -5.21 20.93
CA GLN A 194 -13.38 -5.35 22.37
C GLN A 194 -13.50 -6.78 22.89
N ARG A 195 -14.42 -7.58 22.34
CA ARG A 195 -14.65 -8.96 22.76
C ARG A 195 -13.88 -9.91 21.86
N GLN A 196 -13.37 -10.99 22.46
CA GLN A 196 -12.62 -12.00 21.74
C GLN A 196 -13.47 -12.59 20.61
N GLY A 197 -12.99 -12.44 19.37
CA GLY A 197 -13.68 -12.91 18.17
C GLY A 197 -14.71 -11.95 17.56
N GLU A 198 -15.04 -10.83 18.21
CA GLU A 198 -15.90 -9.81 17.60
C GLU A 198 -15.09 -8.89 16.67
N LEU A 199 -15.69 -8.51 15.55
CA LEU A 199 -15.19 -7.46 14.66
C LEU A 199 -15.76 -6.11 15.10
N ALA A 200 -15.01 -5.03 14.86
CA ALA A 200 -15.43 -3.65 15.16
C ALA A 200 -16.47 -3.14 14.15
N ILE A 201 -17.64 -3.79 14.15
CA ILE A 201 -18.80 -3.47 13.32
C ILE A 201 -19.92 -2.99 14.26
N TYR A 202 -20.31 -1.74 14.11
CA TYR A 202 -21.28 -1.06 14.95
C TYR A 202 -22.53 -0.75 14.15
N THR A 203 -23.63 -1.41 14.47
CA THR A 203 -24.92 -1.18 13.80
C THR A 203 -25.87 -0.31 14.61
N ASP A 204 -25.56 0.03 15.85
CA ASP A 204 -26.52 0.70 16.74
C ASP A 204 -26.52 2.24 16.63
N LEU A 205 -25.75 2.80 15.70
CA LEU A 205 -25.82 4.20 15.31
C LEU A 205 -27.08 4.39 14.46
N LYS A 206 -28.10 5.04 15.02
CA LYS A 206 -29.48 4.95 14.50
C LYS A 206 -30.06 6.29 14.07
N SER A 207 -29.38 7.41 14.34
CA SER A 207 -29.99 8.72 14.17
C SER A 207 -29.17 9.68 13.31
N HIS A 208 -29.86 10.62 12.67
CA HIS A 208 -29.25 11.85 12.12
C HIS A 208 -28.58 12.71 13.20
N HIS A 209 -28.73 12.37 14.49
CA HIS A 209 -28.02 13.03 15.58
C HIS A 209 -26.63 12.43 15.82
N ASP A 210 -26.37 11.20 15.37
CA ASP A 210 -25.06 10.55 15.48
C ASP A 210 -24.09 10.98 14.36
N PHE A 211 -24.63 11.50 13.26
CA PHE A 211 -23.86 11.92 12.08
C PHE A 211 -24.22 13.34 11.66
N GLU A 212 -23.19 14.17 11.52
CA GLU A 212 -23.28 15.48 10.91
C GLU A 212 -22.46 15.45 9.60
N LEU A 213 -23.09 15.78 8.49
CA LEU A 213 -22.37 16.00 7.24
C LEU A 213 -21.71 17.37 7.31
N ILE A 214 -20.38 17.38 7.34
CA ILE A 214 -19.60 18.60 7.23
C ILE A 214 -19.46 18.98 5.75
N PRO A 215 -19.58 20.27 5.38
CA PRO A 215 -19.31 20.72 4.02
C PRO A 215 -17.86 20.42 3.67
N GLU A 216 -17.64 19.82 2.51
CA GLU A 216 -16.32 19.50 1.98
C GLU A 216 -15.52 20.80 1.78
N ASN A 217 -14.60 21.07 2.70
CA ASN A 217 -13.73 22.26 2.71
C ASN A 217 -12.29 21.79 2.86
N SER A 218 -11.77 21.15 1.81
CA SER A 218 -10.37 20.70 1.72
C SER A 218 -9.99 19.58 2.68
N HIS A 219 -10.97 18.81 3.17
CA HIS A 219 -10.77 17.66 4.06
C HIS A 219 -11.29 16.37 3.42
N VAL A 220 -11.10 16.23 2.10
CA VAL A 220 -11.67 15.14 1.30
C VAL A 220 -11.25 13.80 1.89
N GLY A 221 -12.24 13.01 2.31
CA GLY A 221 -12.01 11.70 2.93
C GLY A 221 -11.74 11.74 4.43
N CYS A 222 -11.72 12.89 5.10
CA CYS A 222 -11.54 12.99 6.56
C CYS A 222 -12.70 13.69 7.26
N GLY A 223 -13.30 13.01 8.24
CA GLY A 223 -14.27 13.57 9.17
C GLY A 223 -13.71 13.70 10.59
N PHE A 224 -14.59 14.06 11.52
CA PHE A 224 -14.23 14.21 12.93
C PHE A 224 -15.04 13.28 13.83
N ILE A 225 -14.42 12.81 14.90
CA ILE A 225 -15.03 11.89 15.85
C ILE A 225 -14.75 12.32 17.30
N PRO A 226 -15.76 12.33 18.17
CA PRO A 226 -15.51 12.53 19.60
C PRO A 226 -14.72 11.36 20.18
N ARG A 227 -13.79 11.68 21.09
CA ARG A 227 -12.95 10.69 21.78
C ARG A 227 -13.69 9.47 22.31
N GLN A 228 -14.88 9.70 22.85
CA GLN A 228 -15.74 8.69 23.46
C GLN A 228 -16.09 7.57 22.48
N TYR A 229 -16.25 7.87 21.19
CA TYR A 229 -16.52 6.86 20.17
C TYR A 229 -15.26 6.08 19.80
N ILE A 230 -14.08 6.70 19.75
CA ILE A 230 -12.81 5.97 19.55
C ILE A 230 -12.61 4.96 20.70
N GLU A 231 -12.76 5.40 21.94
CA GLU A 231 -12.64 4.55 23.13
C GLU A 231 -13.71 3.46 23.16
N ARG A 232 -14.93 3.77 22.71
CA ARG A 232 -15.98 2.78 22.53
C ARG A 232 -15.61 1.75 21.47
N PHE A 233 -15.05 2.16 20.34
CA PHE A 233 -14.74 1.26 19.23
C PHE A 233 -13.54 0.36 19.51
N LEU A 234 -12.49 0.92 20.11
CA LEU A 234 -11.21 0.22 20.29
C LEU A 234 -10.95 -0.23 21.73
N GLY A 235 -11.81 0.14 22.68
CA GLY A 235 -11.70 -0.20 24.09
C GLY A 235 -11.05 0.89 24.93
N SER A 236 -11.81 1.50 25.84
CA SER A 236 -11.34 2.56 26.75
C SER A 236 -10.16 2.12 27.64
N LYS A 237 -10.12 0.83 27.99
CA LYS A 237 -9.06 0.24 28.79
C LYS A 237 -7.87 -0.28 27.98
N THR A 238 -7.99 -0.42 26.65
CA THR A 238 -6.92 -0.98 25.83
C THR A 238 -5.88 0.10 25.51
N VAL A 239 -4.62 -0.32 25.30
CA VAL A 239 -3.55 0.59 24.86
C VAL A 239 -3.92 1.21 23.50
N ARG A 240 -4.50 0.40 22.62
CA ARG A 240 -4.99 0.79 21.30
C ARG A 240 -6.02 1.92 21.40
N GLY A 241 -7.12 1.73 22.13
CA GLY A 241 -8.14 2.77 22.30
C GLY A 241 -7.63 4.02 23.02
N ARG A 242 -6.61 3.91 23.89
CA ARG A 242 -5.97 5.07 24.54
C ARG A 242 -5.03 5.85 23.63
N ARG A 243 -4.31 5.20 22.72
CA ARG A 243 -3.31 5.85 21.86
C ARG A 243 -3.85 6.25 20.48
N THR A 244 -4.90 5.60 20.00
CA THR A 244 -5.51 5.97 18.72
C THR A 244 -6.24 7.31 18.85
N PHE A 245 -5.96 8.22 17.92
CA PHE A 245 -6.64 9.52 17.80
C PHE A 245 -7.22 9.74 16.40
N ALA A 246 -6.87 8.90 15.43
CA ALA A 246 -7.51 8.86 14.12
C ALA A 246 -7.81 7.40 13.74
N ILE A 247 -8.94 7.15 13.10
CA ILE A 247 -9.34 5.81 12.64
C ILE A 247 -9.81 5.85 11.19
N GLN A 248 -9.46 4.83 10.41
CA GLN A 248 -10.08 4.63 9.11
C GLN A 248 -11.41 3.89 9.31
N VAL A 249 -12.45 4.35 8.64
CA VAL A 249 -13.80 3.80 8.76
C VAL A 249 -14.45 3.55 7.40
N ARG A 250 -15.44 2.67 7.41
CA ARG A 250 -16.41 2.49 6.33
C ARG A 250 -17.80 2.61 6.93
N ILE A 251 -18.59 3.52 6.40
CA ILE A 251 -19.94 3.84 6.89
C ILE A 251 -20.92 3.55 5.77
N PHE A 252 -21.90 2.69 6.04
CA PHE A 252 -22.95 2.38 5.08
C PHE A 252 -24.29 2.86 5.62
N SER A 253 -24.97 3.69 4.86
CA SER A 253 -26.27 4.25 5.21
C SER A 253 -27.21 4.22 4.01
N ALA A 254 -28.37 3.59 4.18
CA ALA A 254 -29.42 3.56 3.15
C ALA A 254 -29.86 4.97 2.70
N GLN A 255 -29.65 5.98 3.55
CA GLN A 255 -30.02 7.36 3.25
C GLN A 255 -28.83 8.18 2.74
N LEU A 256 -27.69 8.09 3.44
CA LEU A 256 -26.53 8.94 3.18
C LEU A 256 -25.59 8.35 2.12
N GLY A 257 -25.62 7.04 1.87
CA GLY A 257 -24.76 6.36 0.90
C GLY A 257 -23.64 5.57 1.56
N VAL A 258 -22.49 5.50 0.87
CA VAL A 258 -21.29 4.79 1.32
C VAL A 258 -20.17 5.81 1.53
N PHE A 259 -19.57 5.79 2.71
CA PHE A 259 -18.42 6.61 3.05
C PHE A 259 -17.23 5.71 3.37
N LYS A 260 -16.07 6.08 2.86
CA LYS A 260 -14.76 5.56 3.25
C LYS A 260 -13.93 6.78 3.60
N GLY A 261 -13.22 6.73 4.73
CA GLY A 261 -12.37 7.83 5.11
C GLY A 261 -11.71 7.68 6.46
N MET A 262 -10.96 8.71 6.85
CA MET A 262 -10.45 8.88 8.20
C MET A 262 -11.48 9.61 9.07
N LEU A 263 -11.51 9.30 10.36
CA LEU A 263 -12.13 10.12 11.39
C LEU A 263 -11.07 10.53 12.40
N MET A 264 -10.84 11.84 12.52
CA MET A 264 -9.87 12.46 13.41
C MET A 264 -10.53 12.89 14.72
N GLU A 265 -9.86 12.69 15.85
CA GLU A 265 -10.33 13.12 17.16
C GLU A 265 -10.59 14.63 17.16
N LYS A 266 -11.82 15.03 17.50
CA LYS A 266 -12.18 16.45 17.64
C LYS A 266 -11.80 16.96 19.02
N PRO A 267 -11.16 18.14 19.15
CA PRO A 267 -11.01 18.82 20.42
C PRO A 267 -12.37 18.95 21.11
N GLY A 268 -12.47 18.46 22.34
CA GLY A 268 -13.66 18.57 23.17
C GLY A 268 -13.31 19.12 24.55
N ASN A 269 -14.34 19.44 25.35
CA ASN A 269 -14.23 19.95 26.72
C ASN A 269 -13.71 18.86 27.70
N ARG A 270 -12.60 18.19 27.40
CA ARG A 270 -11.95 17.29 28.35
C ARG A 270 -11.33 18.17 29.44
N GLN A 271 -11.85 18.07 30.66
CA GLN A 271 -11.28 18.78 31.82
C GLN A 271 -9.99 18.14 32.35
N ASP A 272 -9.69 16.90 31.93
CA ASP A 272 -8.53 16.17 32.42
C ASP A 272 -7.43 16.10 31.34
N PRO A 273 -6.21 16.63 31.62
CA PRO A 273 -5.09 16.50 30.71
C PRO A 273 -4.70 15.02 30.56
N ALA A 274 -4.46 14.58 29.32
CA ALA A 274 -3.85 13.29 29.08
C ALA A 274 -2.46 13.26 29.78
N PRO A 275 -2.03 12.12 30.35
CA PRO A 275 -0.75 12.05 31.03
C PRO A 275 0.39 12.32 30.05
N ALA A 276 1.23 13.30 30.36
CA ALA A 276 2.39 13.80 29.60
C ALA A 276 3.50 12.74 29.30
N TYR A 277 3.25 11.46 29.59
CA TYR A 277 4.21 10.37 29.48
C TYR A 277 4.42 9.85 28.04
N VAL A 278 3.65 10.35 27.06
CA VAL A 278 3.70 9.85 25.67
C VAL A 278 4.86 10.48 24.87
N HIS A 279 5.25 11.71 25.17
CA HIS A 279 6.25 12.45 24.39
C HIS A 279 7.68 11.93 24.53
N THR A 280 8.06 11.39 25.69
CA THR A 280 9.44 10.98 25.94
C THR A 280 9.92 9.84 25.05
N GLN A 281 9.02 9.01 24.48
CA GLN A 281 9.41 7.91 23.60
C GLN A 281 9.79 8.38 22.19
N VAL A 282 9.07 9.35 21.63
CA VAL A 282 9.30 9.85 20.27
C VAL A 282 10.53 10.77 20.24
N THR A 283 10.68 11.65 21.23
CA THR A 283 11.89 12.47 21.36
C THR A 283 13.14 11.60 21.54
N LYS A 284 13.04 10.47 22.26
CA LYS A 284 14.16 9.52 22.41
C LYS A 284 14.45 8.72 21.14
N LEU A 285 13.43 8.35 20.37
CA LEU A 285 13.57 7.77 19.03
C LEU A 285 14.35 8.72 18.11
N LEU A 286 13.86 9.96 17.97
CA LEU A 286 14.40 10.93 17.03
C LEU A 286 15.82 11.39 17.42
N ASN A 287 16.16 11.34 18.71
CA ASN A 287 17.53 11.60 19.20
C ASN A 287 18.43 10.35 19.19
N GLY A 288 17.98 9.21 18.65
CA GLY A 288 18.77 7.98 18.57
C GLY A 288 19.09 7.33 19.93
N HIS A 289 18.38 7.71 20.98
CA HIS A 289 18.58 7.25 22.36
C HIS A 289 17.72 6.05 22.75
N GLN A 290 16.70 5.71 21.96
CA GLN A 290 15.82 4.58 22.21
C GLN A 290 15.42 3.90 20.90
N GLU A 291 15.19 2.59 20.96
CA GLU A 291 14.63 1.84 19.84
C GLU A 291 13.25 2.39 19.46
N PRO A 292 12.89 2.34 18.17
CA PRO A 292 11.58 2.77 17.74
C PRO A 292 10.43 2.07 18.45
N PRO A 293 9.30 2.78 18.70
CA PRO A 293 8.08 2.06 19.09
C PRO A 293 7.76 1.04 17.98
N VAL A 294 7.20 -0.11 18.32
CA VAL A 294 6.87 -1.17 17.34
C VAL A 294 5.99 -0.66 16.18
N SER A 295 5.22 0.41 16.40
CA SER A 295 4.42 1.09 15.37
C SER A 295 5.24 1.92 14.38
N PHE A 296 6.48 2.27 14.71
CA PHE A 296 7.41 2.92 13.80
C PHE A 296 8.11 1.82 13.01
N ILE A 297 7.66 1.63 11.78
CA ILE A 297 8.31 0.74 10.84
C ILE A 297 9.27 1.62 10.05
N PRO A 298 10.60 1.45 10.19
CA PRO A 298 11.56 2.14 9.34
C PRO A 298 11.22 1.76 7.89
N ASN A 299 10.67 2.71 7.14
CA ASN A 299 10.31 2.45 5.77
C ASN A 299 11.58 2.55 4.94
N LYS A 300 11.90 1.51 4.17
CA LYS A 300 13.01 1.62 3.23
C LYS A 300 12.67 2.72 2.23
N LEU A 301 13.66 3.54 1.86
CA LEU A 301 13.46 4.55 0.84
C LEU A 301 13.16 3.86 -0.49
N LYS A 302 11.91 3.96 -0.93
CA LYS A 302 11.49 3.46 -2.24
C LYS A 302 12.16 4.26 -3.34
N TRP A 303 12.48 3.61 -4.46
CA TRP A 303 13.16 4.24 -5.60
C TRP A 303 12.43 5.46 -6.17
N MET A 304 11.10 5.54 -6.02
CA MET A 304 10.33 6.72 -6.45
C MET A 304 10.68 7.96 -5.62
N ILE A 305 10.93 7.82 -4.31
CA ILE A 305 11.35 8.94 -3.45
C ILE A 305 12.75 9.38 -3.80
N THR A 306 13.68 8.44 -3.98
CA THR A 306 15.06 8.80 -4.34
C THR A 306 15.09 9.48 -5.71
N SER A 307 14.36 8.95 -6.69
CA SER A 307 14.16 9.58 -7.99
C SER A 307 13.55 10.97 -7.90
N LEU A 308 12.54 11.17 -7.04
CA LEU A 308 11.89 12.45 -6.82
C LEU A 308 12.87 13.47 -6.22
N LEU A 309 13.54 13.12 -5.12
CA LEU A 309 14.49 14.01 -4.45
C LEU A 309 15.65 14.39 -5.37
N THR A 310 16.17 13.44 -6.17
CA THR A 310 17.18 13.75 -7.18
C THR A 310 16.67 14.70 -8.26
N SER A 311 15.42 14.55 -8.71
CA SER A 311 14.81 15.51 -9.67
C SER A 311 14.59 16.90 -9.07
N LEU A 312 14.52 16.99 -7.74
CA LEU A 312 14.44 18.24 -6.98
C LEU A 312 15.81 18.82 -6.65
N GLY A 313 16.91 18.27 -7.19
CA GLY A 313 18.25 18.82 -7.03
C GLY A 313 19.09 18.20 -5.91
N VAL A 314 18.57 17.23 -5.16
CA VAL A 314 19.37 16.49 -4.18
C VAL A 314 20.43 15.66 -4.89
N SER A 315 21.69 15.85 -4.52
CA SER A 315 22.81 15.15 -5.16
C SER A 315 22.71 13.63 -4.97
N GLN A 316 23.18 12.87 -5.97
CA GLN A 316 23.21 11.41 -5.87
C GLN A 316 24.05 10.93 -4.68
N GLU A 317 25.15 11.63 -4.39
CA GLU A 317 26.03 11.31 -3.25
C GLU A 317 25.29 11.44 -1.91
N SER A 318 24.58 12.55 -1.68
CA SER A 318 23.78 12.72 -0.46
C SER A 318 22.63 11.73 -0.37
N MET A 319 22.00 11.39 -1.50
CA MET A 319 20.97 10.37 -1.52
C MET A 319 21.52 8.99 -1.19
N ASP A 320 22.65 8.59 -1.77
CA ASP A 320 23.29 7.30 -1.52
C ASP A 320 23.73 7.20 -0.05
N GLU A 321 24.36 8.24 0.49
CA GLU A 321 24.74 8.32 1.92
C GLU A 321 23.50 8.15 2.82
N TYR A 322 22.42 8.88 2.54
CA TYR A 322 21.20 8.78 3.34
C TYR A 322 20.49 7.44 3.19
N VAL A 323 20.50 6.84 2.00
CA VAL A 323 19.97 5.50 1.75
C VAL A 323 20.78 4.47 2.54
N GLU A 324 22.11 4.58 2.58
CA GLU A 324 22.95 3.71 3.41
C GLU A 324 22.64 3.88 4.91
N GLU A 325 22.47 5.12 5.38
CA GLU A 325 22.10 5.42 6.78
C GLU A 325 20.71 4.86 7.13
N ALA A 326 19.71 5.08 6.28
CA ALA A 326 18.34 4.61 6.46
C ALA A 326 18.23 3.08 6.47
N HIS A 327 19.12 2.39 5.74
CA HIS A 327 19.20 0.93 5.74
C HIS A 327 20.06 0.37 6.89
N SER A 328 20.71 1.21 7.69
CA SER A 328 21.51 0.74 8.82
C SER A 328 20.62 0.03 9.87
N ARG A 329 21.09 -1.10 10.39
CA ARG A 329 20.31 -1.98 11.29
C ARG A 329 19.74 -1.32 12.54
N HIS A 330 20.27 -0.16 12.92
CA HIS A 330 19.87 0.51 14.15
C HIS A 330 18.87 1.64 13.91
N GLY A 331 18.60 2.03 12.66
CA GLY A 331 17.71 3.14 12.32
C GLY A 331 18.08 4.46 13.02
N ARG A 332 19.31 4.56 13.56
CA ARG A 332 19.77 5.75 14.28
C ARG A 332 19.98 6.83 13.24
N GLY A 333 19.25 7.93 13.38
CA GLY A 333 19.27 9.02 12.40
C GLY A 333 18.21 8.93 11.31
N LEU A 334 17.23 8.02 11.40
CA LEU A 334 16.11 8.03 10.45
C LEU A 334 15.30 9.32 10.59
N GLN A 335 15.49 10.20 9.62
CA GLN A 335 14.87 11.52 9.56
C GLN A 335 13.75 11.58 8.53
N HIS A 336 13.03 10.47 8.37
CA HIS A 336 11.81 10.40 7.58
C HIS A 336 10.85 9.34 8.15
N SER A 337 9.58 9.42 7.77
CA SER A 337 8.57 8.41 8.07
C SER A 337 7.41 8.48 7.07
N CYS A 338 6.61 7.41 7.00
CA CYS A 338 5.30 7.46 6.36
C CYS A 338 4.24 7.57 7.45
N VAL A 339 3.44 8.63 7.41
CA VAL A 339 2.42 8.94 8.42
C VAL A 339 1.08 9.17 7.75
N VAL A 340 -0.02 8.84 8.44
CA VAL A 340 -1.35 9.03 7.87
C VAL A 340 -1.70 10.52 7.76
N GLY A 341 -2.30 10.92 6.64
CA GLY A 341 -2.82 12.28 6.48
C GLY A 341 -4.16 12.45 7.18
N VAL A 342 -4.32 13.54 7.94
CA VAL A 342 -5.60 13.95 8.53
C VAL A 342 -5.84 15.46 8.39
N ALA A 343 -7.10 15.86 8.46
CA ALA A 343 -7.50 17.26 8.45
C ALA A 343 -7.29 17.90 9.83
N ASP A 344 -7.00 19.20 9.87
CA ASP A 344 -6.89 19.96 11.11
C ASP A 344 -8.23 20.01 11.87
N PRO A 345 -8.34 19.35 13.04
CA PRO A 345 -9.58 19.34 13.80
C PRO A 345 -9.78 20.61 14.65
N THR A 346 -8.76 21.46 14.74
CA THR A 346 -8.78 22.72 15.50
C THR A 346 -9.18 23.92 14.62
N ASN A 347 -8.99 23.82 13.30
CA ASN A 347 -9.00 24.95 12.36
C ASN A 347 -8.01 26.07 12.74
N ALA A 348 -6.97 25.76 13.51
CA ALA A 348 -5.98 26.71 13.98
C ALA A 348 -4.65 26.63 13.22
N ILE A 349 -4.43 25.59 12.42
CA ILE A 349 -3.27 25.50 11.52
C ILE A 349 -3.51 26.44 10.33
N PRO A 350 -2.61 27.41 10.06
CA PRO A 350 -2.77 28.31 8.93
C PRO A 350 -2.81 27.55 7.60
N PRO A 351 -3.55 28.05 6.58
CA PRO A 351 -3.50 27.51 5.24
C PRO A 351 -2.06 27.38 4.72
N GLY A 352 -1.76 26.29 4.02
CA GLY A 352 -0.42 26.00 3.53
C GLY A 352 0.57 25.46 4.58
N HIS A 353 0.20 25.41 5.87
CA HIS A 353 1.04 24.85 6.92
C HIS A 353 0.61 23.43 7.30
N VAL A 354 1.54 22.72 7.94
CA VAL A 354 1.30 21.39 8.48
C VAL A 354 1.78 21.26 9.92
N PHE A 355 1.23 20.28 10.62
CA PHE A 355 1.71 19.83 11.92
C PHE A 355 1.98 18.33 11.86
N VAL A 356 3.15 17.88 12.30
CA VAL A 356 3.47 16.44 12.34
C VAL A 356 3.55 16.00 13.80
N THR A 357 2.69 15.07 14.18
CA THR A 357 2.55 14.65 15.57
C THR A 357 3.87 14.07 16.08
N GLY A 358 4.32 14.49 17.26
CA GLY A 358 5.55 13.99 17.90
C GLY A 358 6.89 14.50 17.35
N VAL A 359 6.93 15.23 16.23
CA VAL A 359 8.19 15.76 15.64
C VAL A 359 8.64 17.05 16.34
N LEU A 360 7.71 17.96 16.65
CA LEU A 360 8.02 19.29 17.19
C LEU A 360 8.62 19.27 18.61
N GLY A 361 8.38 18.20 19.37
CA GLY A 361 8.96 17.98 20.70
C GLY A 361 10.45 17.61 20.72
N THR A 362 11.14 17.69 19.58
CA THR A 362 12.57 17.32 19.45
C THR A 362 13.55 18.47 19.61
N ASN A 363 13.11 19.70 19.90
CA ASN A 363 13.93 20.92 19.88
C ASN A 363 14.63 21.17 18.52
N ALA A 364 14.17 20.51 17.45
CA ALA A 364 14.66 20.82 16.13
C ALA A 364 13.95 22.10 15.68
N ASP A 365 14.70 23.22 15.60
CA ASP A 365 14.27 24.44 14.92
C ASP A 365 14.09 24.14 13.43
N LEU A 366 13.02 23.42 13.08
CA LEU A 366 12.67 23.06 11.72
C LEU A 366 11.60 24.05 11.25
N PRO A 367 11.92 24.98 10.34
CA PRO A 367 10.92 25.89 9.79
C PRO A 367 9.97 25.19 8.81
N GLU A 368 10.44 24.13 8.15
CA GLU A 368 9.74 23.41 7.11
C GLU A 368 10.21 21.96 7.01
N LEU A 369 9.49 21.15 6.25
CA LEU A 369 9.82 19.77 5.95
C LEU A 369 9.36 19.37 4.55
N PHE A 370 9.89 18.27 4.03
CA PHE A 370 9.49 17.73 2.73
C PHE A 370 8.35 16.72 2.89
N VAL A 371 7.30 16.85 2.08
CA VAL A 371 6.14 15.95 2.07
C VAL A 371 5.87 15.48 0.64
N THR A 372 5.60 14.18 0.48
CA THR A 372 5.06 13.61 -0.76
C THR A 372 4.15 12.43 -0.43
N ARG A 373 3.41 11.92 -1.41
CA ARG A 373 2.67 10.64 -1.33
C ARG A 373 3.12 9.70 -2.44
N PHE A 374 2.89 8.40 -2.25
CA PHE A 374 3.06 7.40 -3.31
C PHE A 374 1.78 7.21 -4.13
N PRO A 375 1.89 7.06 -5.47
CA PRO A 375 3.13 7.19 -6.24
C PRO A 375 3.49 8.65 -6.53
N CYS A 376 4.78 8.98 -6.36
CA CYS A 376 5.35 10.27 -6.74
C CYS A 376 6.15 10.11 -8.03
N THR A 377 5.61 10.65 -9.12
CA THR A 377 6.13 10.47 -10.47
C THR A 377 6.67 11.74 -11.11
N SER A 378 6.40 12.90 -10.50
CA SER A 378 6.78 14.23 -10.96
C SER A 378 7.48 15.00 -9.85
N PRO A 379 8.44 15.90 -10.16
CA PRO A 379 8.98 16.87 -9.20
C PRO A 379 7.88 17.63 -8.43
N ARG A 380 6.73 17.90 -9.06
CA ARG A 380 5.59 18.61 -8.46
C ARG A 380 4.83 17.81 -7.40
N ASP A 381 5.10 16.52 -7.28
CA ASP A 381 4.45 15.67 -6.28
C ASP A 381 5.01 15.86 -4.87
N GLY A 382 6.22 16.43 -4.77
CA GLY A 382 6.88 16.76 -3.53
C GLY A 382 6.74 18.23 -3.18
N LEU A 383 6.42 18.52 -1.92
CA LEU A 383 6.23 19.87 -1.41
C LEU A 383 7.16 20.12 -0.23
N MET A 384 7.78 21.30 -0.19
CA MET A 384 8.33 21.86 1.05
C MET A 384 7.22 22.61 1.76
N LEU A 385 6.84 22.14 2.95
CA LEU A 385 5.72 22.69 3.70
C LEU A 385 6.19 23.30 5.02
N PRO A 386 5.78 24.54 5.33
CA PRO A 386 6.10 25.17 6.60
C PRO A 386 5.42 24.44 7.76
N LEU A 387 6.18 24.26 8.83
CA LEU A 387 5.67 23.74 10.09
C LEU A 387 4.98 24.86 10.87
N VAL A 388 3.79 24.58 11.40
CA VAL A 388 3.10 25.53 12.27
C VAL A 388 3.85 25.71 13.59
N GLN A 389 3.97 26.96 14.03
CA GLN A 389 4.62 27.36 15.27
C GLN A 389 3.59 27.64 16.37
N GLN A 390 3.99 27.46 17.63
CA GLN A 390 3.13 27.71 18.78
C GLN A 390 2.57 29.14 18.82
N SER A 391 3.35 30.12 18.36
CA SER A 391 2.95 31.53 18.30
C SER A 391 1.81 31.81 17.31
N GLN A 392 1.52 30.90 16.38
CA GLN A 392 0.52 31.07 15.33
C GLN A 392 -0.88 30.57 15.73
N MET A 393 -1.03 29.92 16.88
CA MET A 393 -2.32 29.38 17.34
C MET A 393 -2.55 29.59 18.84
N ARG A 394 -3.77 29.33 19.31
CA ARG A 394 -4.08 29.41 20.75
C ARG A 394 -3.36 28.30 21.50
N ARG A 395 -3.05 28.56 22.77
CA ARG A 395 -2.33 27.62 23.63
C ARG A 395 -3.10 26.30 23.79
N GLU A 396 -4.43 26.36 23.84
CA GLU A 396 -5.28 25.17 23.99
C GLU A 396 -5.21 24.27 22.74
N ASP A 397 -5.24 24.87 21.55
CA ASP A 397 -5.14 24.15 20.28
C ASP A 397 -3.74 23.53 20.14
N TRP A 398 -2.68 24.29 20.46
CA TRP A 398 -1.31 23.78 20.47
C TRP A 398 -1.15 22.62 21.46
N ASN A 399 -1.63 22.78 22.69
CA ASN A 399 -1.56 21.71 23.69
C ASN A 399 -2.31 20.46 23.24
N PHE A 400 -3.46 20.61 22.55
CA PHE A 400 -4.18 19.46 22.02
C PHE A 400 -3.33 18.73 20.97
N LEU A 401 -2.82 19.45 19.96
CA LEU A 401 -2.03 18.87 18.87
C LEU A 401 -0.71 18.27 19.36
N ASP A 402 -0.01 18.96 20.26
CA ASP A 402 1.23 18.50 20.86
C ASP A 402 1.01 17.16 21.56
N ASN A 403 -0.04 17.04 22.39
CA ASN A 403 -0.34 15.80 23.13
C ASN A 403 -0.75 14.60 22.26
N LEU A 404 -0.87 14.74 20.94
CA LEU A 404 -1.16 13.62 20.06
C LEU A 404 0.05 12.69 19.88
N PRO A 405 -0.14 11.35 19.92
CA PRO A 405 0.91 10.41 19.60
C PRO A 405 1.49 10.59 18.19
N PHE A 406 2.78 10.30 18.01
CA PHE A 406 3.42 10.28 16.69
C PHE A 406 2.72 9.29 15.75
N GLY A 407 2.52 9.70 14.49
CA GLY A 407 1.98 8.85 13.44
C GLY A 407 1.07 9.53 12.43
N ALA A 408 0.86 10.85 12.52
CA ALA A 408 0.05 11.59 11.55
C ALA A 408 0.70 12.90 11.10
N ILE A 409 0.41 13.30 9.86
CA ILE A 409 0.55 14.67 9.38
C ILE A 409 -0.85 15.32 9.33
N ILE A 410 -0.96 16.49 9.93
CA ILE A 410 -2.19 17.26 10.05
C ILE A 410 -2.07 18.46 9.11
N PHE A 411 -2.92 18.48 8.09
CA PHE A 411 -2.93 19.54 7.08
C PHE A 411 -3.84 20.69 7.54
N GLY A 412 -3.32 21.92 7.46
CA GLY A 412 -4.15 23.11 7.60
C GLY A 412 -5.23 23.16 6.51
N ASN A 413 -6.43 23.61 6.88
CA ASN A 413 -7.53 23.75 5.93
C ASN A 413 -7.18 24.82 4.89
N ALA A 414 -7.74 24.70 3.68
CA ALA A 414 -7.45 25.67 2.62
C ALA A 414 -7.98 27.06 2.98
N ALA A 415 -7.42 28.07 2.31
CA ALA A 415 -7.74 29.48 2.58
C ALA A 415 -9.21 29.83 2.33
N GLY A 416 -9.89 29.10 1.45
CA GLY A 416 -11.31 29.28 1.18
C GLY A 416 -11.91 28.21 0.28
N PRO A 417 -13.22 28.27 0.02
CA PRO A 417 -13.90 27.35 -0.88
C PRO A 417 -13.33 27.45 -2.31
N GLY A 418 -13.00 26.30 -2.90
CA GLY A 418 -12.45 26.20 -4.25
C GLY A 418 -10.92 26.28 -4.33
N GLU A 419 -10.23 26.63 -3.23
CA GLU A 419 -8.78 26.51 -3.14
C GLU A 419 -8.39 25.02 -2.97
N PRO A 420 -7.32 24.56 -3.67
CA PRO A 420 -6.89 23.18 -3.57
C PRO A 420 -6.42 22.84 -2.15
N SER A 421 -6.72 21.62 -1.71
CA SER A 421 -6.19 21.10 -0.45
C SER A 421 -4.72 20.70 -0.62
N LEU A 422 -3.89 20.89 0.40
CA LEU A 422 -2.50 20.40 0.40
C LEU A 422 -2.39 18.90 0.04
N PRO A 423 -3.25 18.01 0.58
CA PRO A 423 -3.34 16.61 0.13
C PRO A 423 -3.46 16.46 -1.39
N SER A 424 -4.38 17.19 -2.03
CA SER A 424 -4.63 17.08 -3.47
C SER A 424 -3.44 17.54 -4.32
N ILE A 425 -2.69 18.52 -3.82
CA ILE A 425 -1.46 19.01 -4.46
C ILE A 425 -0.33 17.98 -4.32
N CYS A 426 -0.28 17.29 -3.17
CA CYS A 426 0.72 16.31 -2.81
C CYS A 426 0.46 14.96 -3.52
N ALA A 427 0.91 14.85 -4.77
CA ALA A 427 0.76 13.66 -5.61
C ALA A 427 -0.70 13.19 -5.81
N GLY A 428 -1.67 14.12 -5.81
CA GLY A 428 -3.09 13.77 -5.94
C GLY A 428 -3.64 12.99 -4.74
N GLY A 429 -3.11 13.25 -3.55
CA GLY A 429 -3.56 12.62 -2.30
C GLY A 429 -4.91 13.11 -1.81
N ASP A 430 -5.52 12.32 -0.95
CA ASP A 430 -6.66 12.69 -0.13
C ASP A 430 -6.40 12.34 1.35
N LEU A 431 -7.43 12.41 2.17
CA LEU A 431 -7.36 12.09 3.60
C LEU A 431 -8.21 10.87 3.95
N ASP A 432 -8.42 9.96 2.99
CA ASP A 432 -9.26 8.77 3.17
C ASP A 432 -8.54 7.57 3.83
N GLY A 433 -7.27 7.78 4.18
CA GLY A 433 -6.34 6.81 4.75
C GLY A 433 -4.97 6.82 4.08
N ASP A 434 -4.70 7.79 3.20
CA ASP A 434 -3.41 7.95 2.54
C ASP A 434 -2.25 8.14 3.53
N ASN A 435 -1.14 7.47 3.22
CA ASN A 435 0.13 7.66 3.90
C ASN A 435 0.99 8.67 3.14
N TYR A 436 1.51 9.64 3.88
CA TYR A 436 2.39 10.68 3.38
C TYR A 436 3.80 10.40 3.86
N PHE A 437 4.75 10.38 2.93
CA PHE A 437 6.16 10.41 3.24
C PHE A 437 6.53 11.80 3.71
N VAL A 438 7.09 11.90 4.91
CA VAL A 438 7.56 13.14 5.53
C VAL A 438 9.04 12.99 5.81
N CYS A 439 9.86 13.93 5.34
CA CYS A 439 11.30 13.97 5.56
C CYS A 439 11.71 15.29 6.22
N TRP A 440 12.50 15.19 7.28
CA TRP A 440 13.06 16.31 8.04
C TRP A 440 14.60 16.24 8.13
N ASN A 441 15.25 15.53 7.20
CA ASN A 441 16.71 15.47 7.11
C ASN A 441 17.25 16.78 6.52
N ARG A 442 17.87 17.62 7.35
CA ARG A 442 18.39 18.94 6.93
C ARG A 442 19.36 18.86 5.75
N SER A 443 20.26 17.89 5.74
CA SER A 443 21.25 17.73 4.66
C SER A 443 20.59 17.52 3.29
N LEU A 444 19.44 16.83 3.26
CA LEU A 444 18.64 16.69 2.04
C LEU A 444 17.79 17.93 1.77
N LEU A 445 17.11 18.46 2.79
CA LEU A 445 16.22 19.62 2.65
C LEU A 445 16.96 20.84 2.09
N ASP A 446 18.20 21.08 2.53
CA ASP A 446 19.04 22.21 2.07
C ASP A 446 19.40 22.13 0.57
N GLN A 447 19.20 20.97 -0.07
CA GLN A 447 19.45 20.76 -1.50
C GLN A 447 18.18 20.78 -2.36
N ILE A 448 16.99 20.74 -1.74
CA ILE A 448 15.73 20.68 -2.47
C ILE A 448 15.43 22.04 -3.11
N THR A 449 15.25 22.03 -4.42
CA THR A 449 14.71 23.14 -5.21
C THR A 449 13.24 22.88 -5.44
N THR A 450 12.38 23.65 -4.78
CA THR A 450 10.92 23.50 -4.91
C THR A 450 10.45 23.81 -6.32
N VAL A 451 9.48 23.04 -6.79
CA VAL A 451 8.74 23.33 -8.01
C VAL A 451 7.36 23.79 -7.59
N GLU A 452 6.97 24.99 -8.02
CA GLU A 452 5.64 25.49 -7.78
C GLU A 452 4.59 24.49 -8.33
N PRO A 453 3.53 24.20 -7.57
CA PRO A 453 2.40 23.43 -8.06
C PRO A 453 1.88 24.02 -9.37
N ALA A 454 1.50 23.17 -10.31
CA ALA A 454 0.88 23.64 -11.53
C ALA A 454 -0.44 24.34 -11.21
N GLU A 455 -0.67 25.52 -11.77
CA GLU A 455 -2.02 26.06 -11.82
C GLU A 455 -2.86 25.11 -12.69
N GLY A 456 -3.88 24.51 -12.09
CA GLY A 456 -4.69 23.49 -12.75
C GLY A 456 -6.04 23.30 -12.07
N THR A 457 -6.98 22.73 -12.82
CA THR A 457 -8.23 22.25 -12.24
C THR A 457 -7.92 21.02 -11.41
N TRP A 458 -7.88 21.19 -10.10
CA TRP A 458 -7.81 20.09 -9.16
C TRP A 458 -9.16 19.40 -9.13
N ASP A 459 -9.20 18.16 -9.61
CA ASP A 459 -10.34 17.30 -9.35
C ASP A 459 -10.23 16.82 -7.91
N ASP A 460 -10.90 17.54 -7.01
CA ASP A 460 -11.04 17.20 -5.60
C ASP A 460 -11.82 15.89 -5.39
N GLY A 461 -12.24 15.22 -6.46
CA GLY A 461 -13.02 14.00 -6.42
C GLY A 461 -14.40 14.22 -5.81
N ALA A 462 -14.82 15.48 -5.63
CA ALA A 462 -16.09 15.82 -5.02
C ALA A 462 -17.20 15.11 -5.77
N MET A 463 -17.89 14.23 -5.06
CA MET A 463 -19.00 13.53 -5.65
C MET A 463 -20.13 14.53 -5.86
N ASP A 464 -20.59 14.67 -7.10
CA ASP A 464 -21.82 15.39 -7.35
C ASP A 464 -22.99 14.65 -6.68
N VAL A 465 -23.38 15.14 -5.51
CA VAL A 465 -24.50 14.64 -4.70
C VAL A 465 -25.83 14.74 -5.48
N ARG A 466 -25.86 15.49 -6.60
CA ARG A 466 -27.02 15.67 -7.47
C ARG A 466 -27.12 14.64 -8.58
N SER A 467 -26.19 13.70 -8.67
CA SER A 467 -26.26 12.59 -9.61
C SER A 467 -27.63 11.88 -9.52
N HIS A 468 -28.25 11.68 -10.69
CA HIS A 468 -29.55 11.04 -10.78
C HIS A 468 -29.44 9.58 -10.34
N ARG A 469 -30.46 9.10 -9.61
CA ARG A 469 -30.48 7.72 -9.15
C ARG A 469 -30.56 6.78 -10.36
N ASN A 470 -29.53 5.96 -10.57
CA ASN A 470 -29.53 4.89 -11.55
C ASN A 470 -30.34 3.69 -11.01
N PRO A 471 -31.48 3.32 -11.62
CA PRO A 471 -32.27 2.16 -11.18
C PRO A 471 -31.64 0.81 -11.58
N GLN A 472 -30.65 0.80 -12.47
CA GLN A 472 -29.96 -0.39 -12.99
C GLN A 472 -28.51 -0.49 -12.47
N TRP A 473 -28.20 0.22 -11.38
CA TRP A 473 -26.84 0.32 -10.85
C TRP A 473 -26.18 -1.04 -10.61
N LEU A 474 -26.93 -2.04 -10.13
CA LEU A 474 -26.37 -3.35 -9.83
C LEU A 474 -25.99 -4.09 -11.11
N ARG A 475 -26.84 -4.03 -12.14
CA ARG A 475 -26.56 -4.64 -13.44
C ARG A 475 -25.31 -4.05 -14.08
N ASP A 476 -25.15 -2.73 -14.02
CA ASP A 476 -23.99 -2.04 -14.58
C ASP A 476 -22.71 -2.41 -13.82
N ALA A 477 -22.80 -2.51 -12.49
CA ALA A 477 -21.69 -2.95 -11.64
C ALA A 477 -21.32 -4.42 -11.92
N GLN A 478 -22.31 -5.31 -11.97
CA GLN A 478 -22.17 -6.73 -12.30
C GLN A 478 -21.50 -6.93 -13.66
N THR A 479 -21.92 -6.19 -14.67
CA THR A 479 -21.30 -6.21 -16.01
C THR A 479 -19.83 -5.82 -15.95
N THR A 480 -19.48 -4.85 -15.09
CA THR A 480 -18.10 -4.39 -14.91
C THR A 480 -17.24 -5.44 -14.20
N VAL A 481 -17.71 -5.99 -13.07
CA VAL A 481 -16.95 -7.00 -12.29
C VAL A 481 -16.87 -8.36 -12.97
N ALA A 482 -17.82 -8.68 -13.86
CA ALA A 482 -17.81 -9.91 -14.64
C ALA A 482 -16.77 -9.92 -15.77
N ASN A 483 -16.21 -8.77 -16.16
CA ASN A 483 -15.23 -8.66 -17.23
C ASN A 483 -13.81 -8.94 -16.70
N ALA A 484 -13.50 -10.22 -16.43
CA ALA A 484 -12.23 -10.63 -15.85
C ALA A 484 -11.03 -10.30 -16.76
N SER A 485 -11.20 -10.37 -18.09
CA SER A 485 -10.17 -9.97 -19.06
C SER A 485 -9.79 -8.51 -18.93
N ARG A 486 -10.77 -7.61 -18.77
CA ARG A 486 -10.52 -6.18 -18.54
C ARG A 486 -9.81 -5.95 -17.21
N LEU A 487 -10.23 -6.62 -16.14
CA LEU A 487 -9.59 -6.48 -14.81
C LEU A 487 -8.13 -6.94 -14.85
N ALA A 488 -7.83 -8.07 -15.49
CA ALA A 488 -6.46 -8.53 -15.69
C ALA A 488 -5.63 -7.55 -16.52
N ALA A 489 -6.19 -7.03 -17.61
CA ALA A 489 -5.49 -6.07 -18.47
C ALA A 489 -5.18 -4.75 -17.74
N ILE A 490 -6.08 -4.24 -16.89
CA ILE A 490 -5.82 -3.08 -16.04
C ILE A 490 -4.64 -3.35 -15.10
N PHE A 491 -4.63 -4.50 -14.42
CA PHE A 491 -3.57 -4.86 -13.49
C PHE A 491 -2.20 -4.97 -14.18
N ASP A 492 -2.18 -5.60 -15.36
CA ASP A 492 -0.97 -5.77 -16.16
C ASP A 492 -0.44 -4.43 -16.67
N LEU A 493 -1.35 -3.53 -17.03
CA LEU A 493 -1.03 -2.18 -17.47
C LEU A 493 -0.34 -1.38 -16.35
N ILE A 494 -0.87 -1.40 -15.13
CA ILE A 494 -0.30 -0.72 -13.95
C ILE A 494 1.17 -1.12 -13.76
N GLY A 495 1.46 -2.43 -13.71
CA GLY A 495 2.82 -2.94 -13.54
C GLY A 495 3.74 -2.62 -14.73
N THR A 496 3.20 -2.65 -15.95
CA THR A 496 3.96 -2.35 -17.17
C THR A 496 4.36 -0.87 -17.23
N LEU A 497 3.42 0.04 -16.94
CA LEU A 497 3.68 1.49 -16.91
C LEU A 497 4.74 1.85 -15.86
N CYS A 498 4.62 1.31 -14.65
CA CYS A 498 5.61 1.52 -13.59
C CYS A 498 7.00 1.03 -14.01
N THR A 499 7.08 -0.17 -14.60
CA THR A 499 8.35 -0.75 -15.07
C THR A 499 8.95 0.05 -16.23
N ALA A 500 8.13 0.46 -17.21
CA ALA A 500 8.55 1.28 -18.33
C ALA A 500 9.12 2.62 -17.85
N ARG A 501 8.44 3.28 -16.90
CA ARG A 501 8.93 4.49 -16.25
C ARG A 501 10.26 4.25 -15.54
N LYS A 502 10.35 3.25 -14.66
CA LYS A 502 11.58 2.93 -13.91
C LYS A 502 12.79 2.78 -14.85
N ASN A 503 12.61 2.08 -15.97
CA ASN A 503 13.66 1.92 -16.97
C ASN A 503 14.04 3.24 -17.63
N LEU A 504 13.08 4.08 -18.01
CA LEU A 504 13.38 5.38 -18.61
C LEU A 504 14.03 6.36 -17.62
N VAL A 505 13.61 6.38 -16.35
CA VAL A 505 14.28 7.16 -15.30
C VAL A 505 15.74 6.72 -15.16
N ARG A 506 16.01 5.42 -15.15
CA ARG A 506 17.38 4.88 -15.09
C ARG A 506 18.21 5.29 -16.31
N ASP A 507 17.62 5.21 -17.50
CA ASP A 507 18.36 5.35 -18.76
C ASP A 507 18.52 6.84 -19.19
N CYS A 508 17.53 7.68 -18.89
CA CYS A 508 17.42 9.08 -19.33
C CYS A 508 17.41 10.10 -18.17
N GLY A 509 17.31 9.67 -16.92
CA GLY A 509 17.12 10.54 -15.77
C GLY A 509 15.64 10.80 -15.44
N PRO A 510 15.35 11.32 -14.23
CA PRO A 510 13.98 11.54 -13.77
C PRO A 510 13.26 12.69 -14.49
N ASP A 511 14.00 13.62 -15.10
CA ASP A 511 13.45 14.76 -15.84
C ASP A 511 13.05 14.43 -17.28
N CYS A 512 13.15 13.15 -17.68
CA CYS A 512 12.76 12.72 -19.01
C CYS A 512 11.24 12.92 -19.25
N PRO A 513 10.82 13.68 -20.29
CA PRO A 513 9.41 13.91 -20.57
C PRO A 513 8.59 12.63 -20.81
N ASP A 514 9.21 11.60 -21.38
CA ASP A 514 8.59 10.29 -21.58
C ASP A 514 8.42 9.54 -20.25
N ALA A 515 9.39 9.63 -19.35
CA ALA A 515 9.31 9.06 -18.01
C ALA A 515 8.22 9.76 -17.18
N PHE A 516 8.10 11.09 -17.33
CA PHE A 516 7.01 11.87 -16.75
C PHE A 516 5.65 11.44 -17.30
N SER A 517 5.52 11.32 -18.63
CA SER A 517 4.27 10.89 -19.29
C SER A 517 3.82 9.49 -18.86
N LEU A 518 4.76 8.54 -18.75
CA LEU A 518 4.48 7.21 -18.19
C LEU A 518 4.14 7.25 -16.71
N GLY A 519 4.71 8.20 -15.96
CA GLY A 519 4.36 8.46 -14.57
C GLY A 519 2.92 8.93 -14.41
N GLN A 520 2.49 9.87 -15.26
CA GLN A 520 1.11 10.33 -15.27
C GLN A 520 0.15 9.22 -15.70
N ALA A 521 0.48 8.48 -16.76
CA ALA A 521 -0.30 7.32 -17.19
C ALA A 521 -0.39 6.25 -16.08
N TYR A 522 0.70 6.03 -15.33
CA TYR A 522 0.72 5.13 -14.19
C TYR A 522 -0.28 5.58 -13.11
N LYS A 523 -0.28 6.86 -12.73
CA LYS A 523 -1.28 7.41 -11.80
C LYS A 523 -2.71 7.25 -12.32
N ASP A 524 -2.96 7.64 -13.56
CA ASP A 524 -4.28 7.50 -14.21
C ASP A 524 -4.76 6.04 -14.17
N SER A 525 -3.84 5.08 -14.35
CA SER A 525 -4.14 3.65 -14.34
C SER A 525 -4.54 3.10 -12.97
N LEU A 526 -4.12 3.74 -11.86
CA LEU A 526 -4.55 3.34 -10.51
C LEU A 526 -6.03 3.68 -10.24
N ASP A 527 -6.56 4.66 -10.95
CA ASP A 527 -7.94 5.15 -10.77
C ASP A 527 -8.89 4.76 -11.91
N VAL A 528 -8.39 4.11 -12.96
CA VAL A 528 -9.21 3.66 -14.11
C VAL A 528 -10.38 2.78 -13.67
N ALA A 529 -10.18 1.93 -12.66
CA ALA A 529 -11.22 1.05 -12.13
C ALA A 529 -12.30 1.82 -11.35
N LYS A 530 -11.95 2.95 -10.74
CA LYS A 530 -12.86 3.76 -9.92
C LYS A 530 -13.63 4.79 -10.73
N HIS A 531 -12.98 5.40 -11.74
CA HIS A 531 -13.54 6.54 -12.47
C HIS A 531 -13.91 6.21 -13.91
N GLY A 532 -13.39 5.12 -14.48
CA GLY A 532 -13.59 4.76 -15.88
C GLY A 532 -13.01 5.78 -16.86
N ARG A 533 -12.12 6.67 -16.39
CA ARG A 533 -11.44 7.65 -17.25
C ARG A 533 -10.40 6.93 -18.11
N PRO A 534 -10.24 7.33 -19.38
CA PRO A 534 -9.20 6.77 -20.22
C PRO A 534 -7.82 7.19 -19.70
N ILE A 535 -6.82 6.32 -19.88
CA ILE A 535 -5.44 6.58 -19.45
C ILE A 535 -4.76 7.42 -20.52
N ARG A 536 -4.24 8.59 -20.14
CA ARG A 536 -3.61 9.49 -21.10
C ARG A 536 -2.16 9.08 -21.31
N LEU A 537 -1.80 8.77 -22.55
CA LEU A 537 -0.41 8.45 -22.91
C LEU A 537 -0.10 8.90 -24.35
N PRO A 538 1.00 9.63 -24.58
CA PRO A 538 1.47 9.97 -25.93
C PRO A 538 1.62 8.73 -26.82
N ARG A 539 1.20 8.86 -28.10
CA ARG A 539 1.09 7.72 -29.02
C ARG A 539 2.41 7.00 -29.27
N HIS A 540 3.53 7.72 -29.28
CA HIS A 540 4.85 7.11 -29.49
C HIS A 540 5.30 6.20 -28.35
N LEU A 541 4.69 6.30 -27.16
CA LEU A 541 4.99 5.45 -26.02
C LEU A 541 4.11 4.19 -25.98
N TRP A 542 3.12 4.06 -26.86
CA TRP A 542 2.23 2.90 -26.89
C TRP A 542 2.98 1.62 -27.28
N ASP A 543 4.04 1.73 -28.09
CA ASP A 543 4.88 0.61 -28.51
C ASP A 543 5.68 0.01 -27.33
N MET A 544 5.77 0.71 -26.20
CA MET A 544 6.36 0.18 -24.96
C MET A 544 5.38 -0.74 -24.19
N LEU A 545 4.11 -0.74 -24.60
CA LEU A 545 3.02 -1.46 -23.93
C LEU A 545 2.49 -2.58 -24.82
N PRO A 546 1.99 -3.68 -24.24
CA PRO A 546 1.29 -4.72 -25.00
C PRO A 546 0.10 -4.16 -25.79
N GLU A 547 -0.09 -4.58 -27.04
CA GLU A 547 -1.23 -4.12 -27.87
C GLU A 547 -2.60 -4.39 -27.22
N THR A 548 -2.69 -5.40 -26.35
CA THR A 548 -3.92 -5.77 -25.62
C THR A 548 -4.45 -4.67 -24.71
N VAL A 549 -3.62 -3.71 -24.30
CA VAL A 549 -4.02 -2.60 -23.43
C VAL A 549 -4.30 -1.30 -24.18
N HIS A 550 -4.01 -1.23 -25.49
CA HIS A 550 -4.13 0.01 -26.27
C HIS A 550 -5.56 0.55 -26.30
N GLY A 551 -6.57 -0.32 -26.20
CA GLY A 551 -7.98 0.08 -26.10
C GLY A 551 -8.34 0.85 -24.82
N MET A 552 -7.46 0.89 -23.81
CA MET A 552 -7.63 1.66 -22.58
C MET A 552 -6.93 3.02 -22.61
N LEU A 553 -6.10 3.25 -23.63
CA LEU A 553 -5.29 4.44 -23.78
C LEU A 553 -6.03 5.49 -24.62
N THR A 554 -5.80 6.76 -24.29
CA THR A 554 -6.15 7.89 -25.15
C THR A 554 -4.92 8.76 -25.37
N THR A 555 -4.81 9.35 -26.55
CA THR A 555 -3.87 10.44 -26.79
C THR A 555 -4.27 11.65 -25.94
N ALA A 556 -3.29 12.28 -25.31
CA ALA A 556 -3.47 13.57 -24.65
C ALA A 556 -3.82 14.61 -25.73
N ALA A 557 -4.97 15.28 -25.61
CA ALA A 557 -5.55 16.10 -26.67
C ALA A 557 -4.82 17.42 -26.91
N ASP A 558 -3.91 17.83 -26.02
CA ASP A 558 -3.44 19.23 -25.93
C ASP A 558 -1.91 19.40 -25.98
N HIS A 559 -1.16 18.36 -26.38
CA HIS A 559 0.26 18.51 -26.71
C HIS A 559 0.48 18.17 -28.18
N GLU A 560 0.30 19.17 -29.04
CA GLU A 560 0.78 19.14 -30.42
C GLU A 560 2.29 18.83 -30.41
N GLU A 561 2.70 17.69 -30.97
CA GLU A 561 4.05 17.35 -31.46
C GLU A 561 5.27 17.93 -30.71
N ASP A 562 5.22 18.05 -29.38
CA ASP A 562 6.42 18.31 -28.57
C ASP A 562 7.26 17.01 -28.57
N ASP A 563 8.18 16.93 -29.53
CA ASP A 563 9.08 15.81 -29.78
C ASP A 563 9.85 15.42 -28.50
N CYS A 564 9.38 14.39 -27.80
CA CYS A 564 10.27 13.55 -27.01
C CYS A 564 10.42 12.18 -27.68
N ARG A 565 11.43 12.10 -28.53
CA ARG A 565 12.18 10.90 -28.89
C ARG A 565 13.60 11.19 -28.42
N CYS A 566 13.85 11.06 -27.12
CA CYS A 566 15.12 11.43 -26.47
C CYS A 566 16.33 11.19 -27.40
N GLU A 567 17.08 12.24 -27.75
CA GLU A 567 18.22 12.17 -28.68
C GLU A 567 19.28 11.13 -28.24
N PHE A 568 19.23 10.70 -26.98
CA PHE A 568 19.99 9.60 -26.37
C PHE A 568 19.76 8.23 -27.01
N HIS A 569 18.63 7.97 -27.69
CA HIS A 569 18.46 6.72 -28.44
C HIS A 569 19.44 6.57 -29.63
N ASN A 570 20.07 7.67 -30.05
CA ASN A 570 21.15 7.65 -31.04
C ASN A 570 22.57 7.67 -30.42
N ASP A 571 22.73 7.52 -29.10
CA ASP A 571 24.04 7.23 -28.50
C ASP A 571 24.28 5.70 -28.43
N PRO A 572 24.98 5.10 -29.41
CA PRO A 572 25.22 3.66 -29.46
C PRO A 572 26.05 3.13 -28.28
N ILE A 573 26.71 4.00 -27.50
CA ILE A 573 27.56 3.60 -26.38
C ILE A 573 26.69 3.10 -25.22
N ARG A 574 25.55 3.75 -24.93
CA ARG A 574 24.66 3.35 -23.83
C ARG A 574 23.74 2.18 -24.20
N HIS A 575 23.28 2.09 -25.45
CA HIS A 575 22.40 0.98 -25.92
C HIS A 575 23.08 -0.40 -25.90
N ARG A 576 24.42 -0.46 -26.02
CA ARG A 576 25.15 -1.74 -25.93
C ARG A 576 25.04 -2.38 -24.54
N ALA A 577 24.95 -1.63 -23.45
CA ALA A 577 24.93 -2.20 -22.10
C ALA A 577 23.65 -3.01 -21.81
N THR A 578 22.51 -2.61 -22.39
CA THR A 578 21.21 -3.23 -22.16
C THR A 578 20.88 -4.34 -23.17
N GLN A 579 21.24 -4.18 -24.45
CA GLN A 579 21.00 -5.24 -25.45
C GLN A 579 21.93 -6.45 -25.31
N SER A 580 23.13 -6.28 -24.75
CA SER A 580 24.11 -7.38 -24.56
C SER A 580 23.60 -8.50 -23.64
N LYS A 581 22.67 -8.19 -22.71
CA LYS A 581 22.09 -9.19 -21.81
C LYS A 581 20.97 -10.02 -22.47
N LYS A 582 20.20 -9.44 -23.40
CA LYS A 582 19.04 -10.12 -24.01
C LYS A 582 19.43 -11.08 -25.14
N LYS A 583 20.60 -10.87 -25.79
CA LYS A 583 21.06 -11.69 -26.92
C LYS A 583 21.84 -12.95 -26.53
N ARG A 584 22.18 -13.13 -25.24
CA ARG A 584 23.02 -14.24 -24.77
C ARG A 584 22.28 -15.52 -24.40
N THR A 585 20.95 -15.55 -24.46
CA THR A 585 20.12 -16.71 -24.06
C THR A 585 19.54 -17.52 -25.23
N ARG A 586 19.91 -17.24 -26.47
CA ARG A 586 19.54 -18.08 -27.61
C ARG A 586 20.76 -18.30 -28.51
N THR A 587 21.03 -19.58 -28.80
CA THR A 587 22.09 -20.14 -29.66
C THR A 587 23.51 -20.16 -29.10
N SER A 588 23.86 -21.25 -28.41
CA SER A 588 25.24 -21.75 -28.35
C SER A 588 25.41 -22.89 -29.37
N THR A 589 25.88 -22.55 -30.57
CA THR A 589 26.61 -23.49 -31.41
C THR A 589 28.02 -22.93 -31.55
N CYS A 590 28.96 -23.69 -31.01
CA CYS A 590 30.39 -23.46 -30.96
C CYS A 590 30.96 -23.15 -32.35
N HIS A 591 31.78 -22.08 -32.46
CA HIS A 591 32.95 -22.04 -33.33
C HIS A 591 33.97 -21.02 -32.81
N ASN A 592 35.20 -21.51 -32.62
CA ASN A 592 36.38 -20.78 -32.20
C ASN A 592 36.79 -19.74 -33.24
N SER A 593 37.09 -18.51 -32.82
CA SER A 593 38.05 -17.64 -33.50
C SER A 593 38.66 -16.65 -32.50
N SER A 594 39.95 -16.83 -32.30
CA SER A 594 40.86 -15.96 -31.55
C SER A 594 40.91 -14.57 -32.18
N ARG A 595 40.73 -13.52 -31.37
CA ARG A 595 41.22 -12.17 -31.67
C ARG A 595 41.54 -11.41 -30.38
N ASN A 596 42.82 -11.10 -30.24
CA ASN A 596 43.39 -10.16 -29.27
C ASN A 596 42.73 -8.78 -29.40
N ASN A 597 42.36 -8.18 -28.27
CA ASN A 597 42.28 -6.73 -28.14
C ASN A 597 42.56 -6.32 -26.69
N ASN A 598 43.77 -5.81 -26.47
CA ASN A 598 44.16 -5.10 -25.26
C ASN A 598 43.69 -3.65 -25.38
N ASN A 599 42.73 -3.26 -24.55
CA ASN A 599 42.60 -1.95 -23.92
C ASN A 599 41.24 -1.89 -23.22
N ALA A 600 41.20 -2.34 -21.95
CA ALA A 600 40.09 -2.14 -21.04
C ALA A 600 40.59 -1.29 -19.87
N THR A 601 39.83 -0.24 -19.56
CA THR A 601 40.06 0.68 -18.44
C THR A 601 39.85 -0.01 -17.09
N ALA A 602 40.54 0.46 -16.04
CA ALA A 602 40.63 -0.17 -14.72
C ALA A 602 39.30 -0.42 -13.99
N SER A 603 38.18 0.16 -14.42
CA SER A 603 36.85 -0.12 -13.84
C SER A 603 36.15 -1.33 -14.46
N GLU A 604 36.46 -1.73 -15.71
CA GLU A 604 35.85 -2.92 -16.35
C GLU A 604 36.50 -4.24 -15.92
N GLN A 605 37.74 -4.20 -15.41
CA GLN A 605 38.40 -5.39 -14.86
C GLN A 605 37.82 -5.84 -13.51
N ALA A 606 37.10 -4.97 -12.78
CA ALA A 606 36.49 -5.35 -11.51
C ALA A 606 35.26 -6.26 -11.65
N ALA A 607 34.54 -6.18 -12.78
CA ALA A 607 33.31 -6.96 -13.00
C ALA A 607 33.56 -8.38 -13.55
N ASN A 608 34.73 -8.65 -14.15
CA ASN A 608 35.11 -9.96 -14.67
C ASN A 608 35.87 -10.83 -13.65
N ASN A 609 36.11 -10.37 -12.43
CA ASN A 609 36.84 -11.13 -11.40
C ASN A 609 35.97 -12.15 -10.63
N ASN A 610 34.70 -12.35 -10.99
CA ASN A 610 33.85 -13.35 -10.34
C ASN A 610 34.23 -14.79 -10.68
N ASP A 611 35.03 -15.04 -11.73
CA ASP A 611 35.50 -16.38 -12.09
C ASP A 611 36.33 -17.05 -10.97
N HIS A 612 36.93 -16.27 -10.06
CA HIS A 612 37.73 -16.80 -8.97
C HIS A 612 36.91 -17.47 -7.86
N LEU A 613 35.65 -17.06 -7.65
CA LEU A 613 34.79 -17.67 -6.63
C LEU A 613 34.28 -19.05 -7.06
N GLY A 614 34.11 -19.28 -8.36
CA GLY A 614 33.67 -20.57 -8.91
C GLY A 614 34.67 -21.70 -8.73
N ALA A 615 35.95 -21.38 -8.48
CA ALA A 615 37.01 -22.34 -8.26
C ALA A 615 37.23 -22.70 -6.77
N LEU A 616 36.57 -22.01 -5.84
CA LEU A 616 36.74 -22.26 -4.41
C LEU A 616 36.06 -23.57 -3.99
N LYS A 617 36.75 -24.35 -3.17
CA LYS A 617 36.17 -25.54 -2.51
C LYS A 617 35.55 -25.13 -1.18
N GLU A 618 34.52 -25.86 -0.74
CA GLU A 618 33.97 -25.72 0.61
C GLU A 618 35.10 -25.79 1.65
N GLY A 619 35.10 -24.84 2.59
CA GLY A 619 36.13 -24.63 3.60
C GLY A 619 37.23 -23.62 3.22
N ALA A 620 37.32 -23.17 1.96
CA ALA A 620 38.35 -22.21 1.54
C ALA A 620 38.19 -20.85 2.27
N PRO A 621 39.29 -20.22 2.73
CA PRO A 621 39.22 -18.92 3.38
C PRO A 621 38.82 -17.83 2.39
N VAL A 622 37.92 -16.95 2.82
CA VAL A 622 37.47 -15.80 2.06
C VAL A 622 37.38 -14.58 2.97
N ASP A 623 37.67 -13.41 2.40
CA ASP A 623 37.52 -12.12 3.07
C ASP A 623 36.28 -11.40 2.54
N ILE A 624 35.55 -10.79 3.47
CA ILE A 624 34.34 -10.04 3.17
C ILE A 624 34.70 -8.56 3.07
N VAL A 625 34.66 -8.01 1.86
CA VAL A 625 35.12 -6.65 1.55
C VAL A 625 34.02 -5.59 1.59
N GLY A 626 32.77 -5.96 1.86
CA GLY A 626 31.64 -5.03 1.95
C GLY A 626 30.41 -5.60 2.66
N GLY A 627 29.40 -4.74 2.86
CA GLY A 627 28.18 -5.07 3.59
C GLY A 627 28.38 -5.20 5.11
N THR A 628 27.44 -5.86 5.80
CA THR A 628 27.40 -5.94 7.28
C THR A 628 28.61 -6.65 7.91
N TYR A 629 29.29 -7.51 7.14
CA TYR A 629 30.41 -8.31 7.61
C TYR A 629 31.74 -7.85 7.01
N LYS A 630 31.80 -6.60 6.54
CA LYS A 630 33.03 -5.99 6.03
C LYS A 630 34.19 -6.20 7.01
N ASP A 631 35.35 -6.52 6.45
CA ASP A 631 36.62 -6.78 7.15
C ASP A 631 36.61 -8.03 8.05
N LYS A 632 35.65 -8.94 7.87
CA LYS A 632 35.66 -10.27 8.51
C LYS A 632 36.14 -11.35 7.54
N SER A 633 36.95 -12.27 8.04
CA SER A 633 37.28 -13.52 7.36
C SER A 633 36.21 -14.58 7.65
N ALA A 634 35.92 -15.41 6.65
CA ALA A 634 34.95 -16.50 6.72
C ALA A 634 35.47 -17.72 5.94
N THR A 635 34.79 -18.84 6.05
CA THR A 635 35.05 -20.01 5.19
C THR A 635 33.94 -20.15 4.15
N PHE A 636 34.32 -20.29 2.88
CA PHE A 636 33.41 -20.53 1.78
C PHE A 636 32.64 -21.84 1.98
N VAL A 637 31.33 -21.81 1.75
CA VAL A 637 30.47 -23.00 1.79
C VAL A 637 30.06 -23.40 0.38
N ARG A 638 29.36 -22.51 -0.32
CA ARG A 638 28.88 -22.74 -1.68
C ARG A 638 28.59 -21.44 -2.43
N LEU A 639 28.61 -21.52 -3.75
CA LEU A 639 28.29 -20.42 -4.67
C LEU A 639 26.95 -20.70 -5.37
N THR A 640 26.10 -19.69 -5.46
CA THR A 640 24.93 -19.67 -6.37
C THR A 640 25.12 -18.60 -7.44
N ALA A 641 24.21 -18.49 -8.40
CA ALA A 641 24.31 -17.52 -9.49
C ALA A 641 24.48 -16.06 -9.04
N LYS A 642 24.01 -15.70 -7.83
CA LYS A 642 24.07 -14.32 -7.30
C LYS A 642 24.75 -14.18 -5.93
N MET A 643 24.84 -15.26 -5.15
CA MET A 643 25.26 -15.20 -3.75
C MET A 643 26.39 -16.20 -3.42
N VAL A 644 27.14 -15.91 -2.37
CA VAL A 644 28.13 -16.77 -1.74
C VAL A 644 27.65 -17.10 -0.33
N TYR A 645 27.62 -18.38 0.02
CA TYR A 645 27.38 -18.82 1.39
C TYR A 645 28.73 -18.98 2.07
N VAL A 646 28.88 -18.40 3.26
CA VAL A 646 30.11 -18.46 4.05
C VAL A 646 29.80 -18.78 5.51
N LYS A 647 30.72 -19.42 6.23
CA LYS A 647 30.64 -19.62 7.68
C LYS A 647 31.57 -18.64 8.38
N LEU A 648 31.01 -17.83 9.29
CA LEU A 648 31.81 -16.94 10.12
C LEU A 648 32.46 -17.72 11.28
N PRO A 649 33.68 -17.36 11.70
CA PRO A 649 34.31 -17.94 12.88
C PRO A 649 33.52 -17.54 14.14
N GLY A 650 33.12 -18.55 14.94
CA GLY A 650 32.43 -18.38 16.21
C GLY A 650 31.72 -19.68 16.63
N PRO A 651 31.61 -19.99 17.93
CA PRO A 651 30.77 -21.09 18.41
C PRO A 651 29.34 -20.59 18.73
N PRO A 652 28.28 -21.14 18.11
CA PRO A 652 28.29 -22.09 16.98
C PRO A 652 28.56 -21.39 15.64
N PRO A 653 29.18 -22.08 14.66
CA PRO A 653 29.48 -21.48 13.36
C PRO A 653 28.16 -21.19 12.63
N LYS A 654 27.94 -19.91 12.33
CA LYS A 654 26.74 -19.45 11.63
C LYS A 654 27.04 -19.35 10.13
N GLU A 655 26.31 -20.10 9.33
CA GLU A 655 26.29 -19.94 7.88
C GLU A 655 25.48 -18.68 7.53
N ILE A 656 26.05 -17.83 6.68
CA ILE A 656 25.46 -16.58 6.23
C ILE A 656 25.59 -16.44 4.71
N ARG A 657 24.64 -15.73 4.10
CA ARG A 657 24.58 -15.49 2.66
C ARG A 657 25.05 -14.07 2.35
N ILE A 658 26.03 -13.91 1.46
CA ILE A 658 26.65 -12.63 1.10
C ILE A 658 26.63 -12.46 -0.43
N ALA A 659 26.37 -11.25 -0.94
CA ALA A 659 26.45 -10.98 -2.38
C ALA A 659 27.88 -11.22 -2.91
N GLN A 660 28.02 -11.84 -4.08
CA GLN A 660 29.33 -12.17 -4.67
C GLN A 660 30.29 -10.98 -4.76
N LYS A 661 29.74 -9.78 -5.04
CA LYS A 661 30.52 -8.54 -5.15
C LYS A 661 31.28 -8.18 -3.86
N PHE A 662 30.87 -8.72 -2.71
CA PHE A 662 31.47 -8.45 -1.39
C PHE A 662 32.37 -9.56 -0.85
N VAL A 663 32.61 -10.65 -1.60
CA VAL A 663 33.48 -11.73 -1.15
C VAL A 663 34.70 -11.83 -2.05
N ARG A 664 35.89 -11.96 -1.47
CA ARG A 664 37.14 -12.19 -2.18
C ARG A 664 37.83 -13.43 -1.60
N PRO A 665 38.44 -14.30 -2.41
CA PRO A 665 39.37 -15.30 -1.89
C PRO A 665 40.46 -14.63 -1.06
N THR A 666 40.79 -15.19 0.10
CA THR A 666 41.96 -14.73 0.86
C THR A 666 43.21 -15.10 0.06
N SER A 667 44.04 -14.10 -0.28
CA SER A 667 45.24 -14.24 -1.11
C SER A 667 46.36 -15.02 -0.45
#